data_AF-A0AAE0R157-F1
#
_entry.id   AF-A0AAE0R157-F1
#
_cell.length_a   1.000
_cell.length_b   1.000
_cell.length_c   1.000
_cell.angle_alpha   90.00
_cell.angle_beta   90.00
_cell.angle_gamma   90.00
#
_symmetry.space_group_name_H-M   'P 1'
#
loop_
_entity.id
_entity.type
_entity.pdbx_description
1 polymer ?
#
loop_
_entity_poly.entity_id
_entity_poly.type
_entity_poly.pdbx_seq_one_letter_code
_entity_poly.pdbx_strand_id
1 'polypeptide(L)'
;MSFSSCAGEGHKVLCDQGCPQILHSSDILVPAGVVRPITLRARNLPQPQSGQKNYECVFNIQGKSQRVPAVRFNSSCIQCQNTSYWYEGNEMGDLPVDFSIVWDGDFPIDKPSALRALLYKCEAQRDSCGLCLKANSMFECGWCLADKRCLLKQHCPSAEHNWMHQGRRNIRCSHPHIAKIQPLTGPKEGGTRVTIEGENLGLQNIRSLTAVTVNVCSLNETIVCDMEESLVASTPGGPVELCIGDCSADYRTQSSQSYAFVIPSFNRVQPDKGPVSGGTRLTILGQYLDAGSAVSVFLAHEPCVFVRRMIREIVCVTPASTQGPGPSSIKLFIDKAEISNDVRYIYTEDPSILSIEPNWSIINGSTALTVTGTHLLTIQEPKVRAKYGGVETTNVCMVLNDTTMACLAPPIVYTKRQVPESGIHPDEFGFILDHVSSLRVLNGTPFTYYPNPTFDPLGNAGILEVKPGSPIILKGKNLIPPAPGNARLNYSVMIGETPCLLTVSESQLLCDSPDLIGEQRVLILVGGLEYSPGTLHIYSDSTLTLPAIIGIGAGGGVLLIAIIAVLIAYKRKTRDADRTLKRLQLQMDNLESRVALECKEAFAELQTDIQELTNDMDGVKIPFLEYRTYTMRVMFPGIEEHPVLKELDSPANVEKALRLFSQLLHNKMFLLMFIHTLEAQRSFSMRDRGNVASLLMAALQGRMEYATVVLKQLLADLIEKNLENRNHPKLLLRRTESVAEKMLTNWFTFLLHRFLKECAGEPLFMLYCAIKQQMEKGPIDAITGEARYSLSEDKLIRQQIDYKQLTLMCIPPEIDTGTEVPVKVLNCDTVTQVKDKLLDAVYKGIPYSQRPQADDMDLEWRQGRLTRIILQDEDVTTKIESDWKRLNTLAHYQVTDGSVVALVQKQVSAYNIANSFTFTRSLSRYESLLRTSSSPDSLRSRAPMITPDQETGTKLWHLVKNHEHADQREGDRSSKMVSEIYLTRLLATKGTLQKFVDDLFETVFSTAHRGSALPLAIKYMFDFLDEQADKRQISDPDVRHTWKSNCLPLRFWVNVIKNPQFVFDIHKSSITDACLSVVAQTFMDSCSTSEHRLGKDSPSNKLLYAKDIPNYKSWVERYYRDISKMPSISDQDMDAYLVEQSRLHGSEFNTLSALNELYFYINKYKEEILTALDRDGYCRKHKLRHKLEQAINLMSGSS
;
A
#
# COMPACT_ATOMS: atom_id res chain seq x y z
N MET A 1 -34.35 28.33 47.33
CA MET A 1 -35.27 29.48 47.31
C MET A 1 -36.43 29.15 46.38
N SER A 2 -37.61 28.88 46.91
CA SER A 2 -38.90 29.07 46.21
C SER A 2 -40.03 28.86 47.22
N PHE A 3 -40.67 29.97 47.60
CA PHE A 3 -41.88 30.03 48.41
C PHE A 3 -43.07 29.51 47.60
N SER A 4 -43.84 28.56 48.12
CA SER A 4 -45.17 28.21 47.59
C SER A 4 -46.20 29.20 48.13
N SER A 5 -46.44 30.28 47.37
CA SER A 5 -47.60 31.15 47.52
C SER A 5 -48.74 30.61 46.63
N CYS A 6 -49.81 30.08 47.21
CA CYS A 6 -51.08 29.83 46.49
C CYS A 6 -51.64 31.20 46.05
N ALA A 7 -51.56 31.53 44.75
CA ALA A 7 -52.02 32.80 44.20
C ALA A 7 -53.50 32.72 43.81
N GLY A 8 -54.36 33.36 44.61
CA GLY A 8 -55.71 33.77 44.24
C GLY A 8 -55.98 35.12 44.90
N GLU A 9 -56.23 36.17 44.13
CA GLU A 9 -56.53 37.50 44.67
C GLU A 9 -57.80 37.46 45.52
N GLY A 10 -57.66 37.82 46.81
CA GLY A 10 -58.79 38.12 47.69
C GLY A 10 -58.63 37.70 49.15
N HIS A 11 -58.06 36.53 49.46
CA HIS A 11 -57.90 36.07 50.85
C HIS A 11 -56.62 35.25 51.06
N LYS A 12 -55.66 35.80 51.83
CA LYS A 12 -54.51 35.05 52.35
C LYS A 12 -55.00 34.02 53.38
N VAL A 13 -54.96 32.73 53.03
CA VAL A 13 -55.14 31.63 54.00
C VAL A 13 -53.76 31.22 54.52
N LEU A 14 -53.44 31.55 55.78
CA LEU A 14 -52.31 30.97 56.51
C LEU A 14 -52.72 29.59 57.05
N CYS A 15 -52.64 28.54 56.23
CA CYS A 15 -52.55 27.15 56.69
C CYS A 15 -52.25 26.22 55.50
N ASP A 16 -51.27 25.33 55.66
CA ASP A 16 -50.89 24.25 54.73
C ASP A 16 -52.03 23.22 54.50
N GLN A 17 -53.15 23.37 55.22
CA GLN A 17 -54.33 22.50 55.14
C GLN A 17 -55.41 22.99 54.15
N GLY A 18 -55.23 24.15 53.50
CA GLY A 18 -56.28 24.81 52.69
C GLY A 18 -56.12 24.77 51.17
N CYS A 19 -54.93 24.48 50.61
CA CYS A 19 -54.73 24.55 49.16
C CYS A 19 -55.32 23.33 48.42
N PRO A 20 -55.83 23.50 47.17
CA PRO A 20 -56.36 22.41 46.36
C PRO A 20 -55.23 21.46 45.94
N GLN A 21 -55.36 20.18 46.25
CA GLN A 21 -54.34 19.18 45.90
C GLN A 21 -54.95 17.83 45.54
N ILE A 22 -54.32 17.12 44.61
CA ILE A 22 -54.62 15.72 44.28
C ILE A 22 -53.97 14.82 45.34
N LEU A 23 -54.71 13.86 45.85
CA LEU A 23 -54.21 12.89 46.83
C LEU A 23 -53.49 11.73 46.14
N HIS A 24 -52.62 11.06 46.89
CA HIS A 24 -51.91 9.87 46.40
C HIS A 24 -52.91 8.81 45.92
N SER A 25 -52.84 8.49 44.63
CA SER A 25 -53.59 7.43 43.95
C SER A 25 -52.59 6.44 43.36
N SER A 26 -53.03 5.23 43.02
CA SER A 26 -52.25 4.38 42.11
C SER A 26 -52.00 5.11 40.79
N ASP A 27 -50.92 4.75 40.10
CA ASP A 27 -50.58 5.30 38.79
C ASP A 27 -51.78 5.23 37.83
N ILE A 28 -51.91 6.25 36.99
CA ILE A 28 -52.98 6.35 36.01
C ILE A 28 -52.57 5.54 34.77
N LEU A 29 -53.12 4.33 34.65
CA LEU A 29 -52.84 3.42 33.54
C LEU A 29 -53.95 3.51 32.48
N VAL A 30 -53.60 4.03 31.30
CA VAL A 30 -54.56 4.26 30.20
C VAL A 30 -54.19 3.39 28.99
N PRO A 31 -55.00 2.38 28.64
CA PRO A 31 -54.78 1.64 27.41
C PRO A 31 -55.07 2.52 26.20
N ALA A 32 -54.13 2.57 25.26
CA ALA A 32 -54.25 3.43 24.08
C ALA A 32 -55.46 3.03 23.22
N GLY A 33 -56.26 4.01 22.80
CA GLY A 33 -57.46 3.82 21.98
C GLY A 33 -58.70 3.31 22.75
N VAL A 34 -58.61 3.08 24.06
CA VAL A 34 -59.71 2.58 24.88
C VAL A 34 -60.26 3.69 25.78
N VAL A 35 -61.59 3.86 25.78
CA VAL A 35 -62.26 4.81 26.66
C VAL A 35 -62.30 4.24 28.09
N ARG A 36 -61.51 4.80 29.01
CA ARG A 36 -61.56 4.48 30.45
C ARG A 36 -61.83 5.75 31.28
N PRO A 37 -62.72 5.69 32.29
CA PRO A 37 -62.95 6.83 33.18
C PRO A 37 -61.74 7.05 34.10
N ILE A 38 -61.25 8.30 34.18
CA ILE A 38 -60.15 8.67 35.07
C ILE A 38 -60.73 9.45 36.24
N THR A 39 -60.75 8.82 37.42
CA THR A 39 -61.28 9.42 38.65
C THR A 39 -60.16 9.58 39.67
N LEU A 40 -59.97 10.80 40.16
CA LEU A 40 -58.89 11.15 41.06
C LEU A 40 -59.45 11.70 42.37
N ARG A 41 -58.86 11.26 43.47
CA ARG A 41 -59.16 11.81 44.79
C ARG A 41 -58.39 13.09 45.00
N ALA A 42 -59.03 14.09 45.58
CA ALA A 42 -58.48 15.41 45.82
C ALA A 42 -58.91 15.94 47.20
N ARG A 43 -58.35 17.07 47.61
CA ARG A 43 -58.83 17.86 48.76
C ARG A 43 -58.95 19.32 48.37
N ASN A 44 -59.89 20.01 49.01
CA ASN A 44 -60.09 21.46 48.90
C ASN A 44 -60.33 21.97 47.47
N LEU A 45 -60.97 21.17 46.60
CA LEU A 45 -61.29 21.60 45.24
C LEU A 45 -62.28 22.79 45.24
N PRO A 46 -61.93 23.95 44.64
CA PRO A 46 -62.83 25.09 44.44
C PRO A 46 -64.17 24.72 43.78
N GLN A 47 -65.24 25.40 44.18
CA GLN A 47 -66.52 25.30 43.47
C GLN A 47 -66.57 26.39 42.38
N PRO A 48 -66.78 26.05 41.09
CA PRO A 48 -66.86 27.05 40.02
C PRO A 48 -68.02 28.01 40.27
N GLN A 49 -67.77 29.32 40.20
CA GLN A 49 -68.80 30.36 40.26
C GLN A 49 -69.26 30.78 38.86
N SER A 50 -70.41 31.45 38.76
CA SER A 50 -71.00 31.86 37.48
C SER A 50 -70.07 32.78 36.68
N GLY A 51 -69.56 32.29 35.55
CA GLY A 51 -68.62 33.00 34.67
C GLY A 51 -67.20 32.42 34.62
N GLN A 52 -66.84 31.50 35.53
CA GLN A 52 -65.56 30.79 35.53
C GLN A 52 -65.61 29.52 34.67
N LYS A 53 -64.46 29.14 34.07
CA LYS A 53 -64.35 27.87 33.35
C LYS A 53 -64.25 26.70 34.33
N ASN A 54 -64.86 25.57 33.97
CA ASN A 54 -64.81 24.33 34.75
C ASN A 54 -63.40 23.72 34.75
N TYR A 55 -63.21 22.64 35.51
CA TYR A 55 -61.95 21.91 35.51
C TYR A 55 -61.69 21.20 34.18
N GLU A 56 -60.42 21.07 33.83
CA GLU A 56 -59.97 20.31 32.66
C GLU A 56 -58.79 19.40 33.03
N CYS A 57 -58.81 18.18 32.53
CA CYS A 57 -57.69 17.24 32.56
C CYS A 57 -56.84 17.47 31.31
N VAL A 58 -55.55 17.71 31.51
CA VAL A 58 -54.59 18.04 30.45
C VAL A 58 -53.56 16.92 30.35
N PHE A 59 -53.54 16.24 29.20
CA PHE A 59 -52.55 15.23 28.85
C PHE A 59 -51.61 15.80 27.80
N ASN A 60 -50.32 15.84 28.09
CA ASN A 60 -49.31 16.19 27.09
C ASN A 60 -48.71 14.91 26.50
N ILE A 61 -49.10 14.60 25.27
CA ILE A 61 -48.72 13.37 24.57
C ILE A 61 -47.89 13.76 23.35
N GLN A 62 -46.60 13.42 23.33
CA GLN A 62 -45.68 13.72 22.21
C GLN A 62 -45.72 15.19 21.75
N GLY A 63 -45.81 16.13 22.68
CA GLY A 63 -45.84 17.57 22.40
C GLY A 63 -47.21 18.14 21.99
N LYS A 64 -48.25 17.29 21.90
CA LYS A 64 -49.65 17.72 21.70
C LYS A 64 -50.37 17.71 23.05
N SER A 65 -50.89 18.87 23.45
CA SER A 65 -51.68 19.02 24.67
C SER A 65 -53.15 18.72 24.38
N GLN A 66 -53.68 17.65 24.96
CA GLN A 66 -55.08 17.26 24.88
C GLN A 66 -55.80 17.65 26.17
N ARG A 67 -56.70 18.63 26.07
CA ARG A 67 -57.55 19.08 27.18
C ARG A 67 -58.91 18.40 27.10
N VAL A 68 -59.34 17.82 28.21
CA VAL A 68 -60.64 17.13 28.33
C VAL A 68 -61.40 17.71 29.53
N PRO A 69 -62.68 18.10 29.37
CA PRO A 69 -63.48 18.59 30.49
C PRO A 69 -63.49 17.61 31.67
N ALA A 70 -63.46 18.14 32.89
CA ALA A 70 -63.50 17.36 34.12
C ALA A 70 -64.62 17.85 35.03
N VAL A 71 -65.33 16.90 35.64
CA VAL A 71 -66.45 17.18 36.54
C VAL A 71 -66.00 16.95 37.97
N ARG A 72 -66.22 17.97 38.81
CA ARG A 72 -66.08 17.87 40.26
C ARG A 72 -67.32 17.14 40.79
N PHE A 73 -67.15 15.91 41.27
CA PHE A 73 -68.23 15.14 41.88
C PHE A 73 -68.58 15.66 43.27
N ASN A 74 -67.57 16.02 44.06
CA ASN A 74 -67.69 16.59 45.40
C ASN A 74 -66.38 17.34 45.74
N SER A 75 -66.24 17.83 46.98
CA SER A 75 -65.01 18.52 47.41
C SER A 75 -63.76 17.61 47.46
N SER A 76 -63.90 16.30 47.25
CA SER A 76 -62.85 15.29 47.41
C SER A 76 -62.57 14.40 46.20
N CYS A 77 -63.28 14.59 45.08
CA CYS A 77 -63.15 13.77 43.87
C CYS A 77 -63.38 14.59 42.60
N ILE A 78 -62.53 14.36 41.60
CA ILE A 78 -62.64 14.90 40.25
C ILE A 78 -62.56 13.77 39.24
N GLN A 79 -63.41 13.82 38.21
CA GLN A 79 -63.42 12.82 37.15
C GLN A 79 -63.29 13.49 35.79
N CYS A 80 -62.29 13.06 35.01
CA CYS A 80 -62.14 13.49 33.62
C CYS A 80 -63.27 12.86 32.76
N GLN A 81 -63.77 13.58 31.76
CA GLN A 81 -64.74 13.06 30.83
C GLN A 81 -64.18 11.84 30.09
N ASN A 82 -65.02 10.82 29.88
CA ASN A 82 -64.65 9.57 29.23
C ASN A 82 -64.16 9.83 27.80
N THR A 83 -62.84 9.74 27.60
CA THR A 83 -62.15 9.97 26.33
C THR A 83 -61.09 8.90 26.12
N SER A 84 -60.84 8.52 24.86
CA SER A 84 -59.71 7.66 24.48
C SER A 84 -58.47 8.49 24.18
N TYR A 85 -57.31 8.02 24.63
CA TYR A 85 -56.02 8.65 24.37
C TYR A 85 -55.15 7.73 23.50
N TRP A 86 -54.29 8.30 22.65
CA TRP A 86 -53.46 7.54 21.71
C TRP A 86 -52.07 8.19 21.57
N TYR A 87 -51.05 7.39 21.28
CA TYR A 87 -49.70 7.85 20.93
C TYR A 87 -49.21 7.14 19.65
N GLU A 88 -48.39 7.82 18.86
CA GLU A 88 -47.85 7.29 17.62
C GLU A 88 -46.62 6.40 17.87
N GLY A 89 -46.49 5.33 17.08
CA GLY A 89 -45.40 4.35 17.18
C GLY A 89 -45.73 3.10 18.00
N ASN A 90 -45.07 1.99 17.66
CA ASN A 90 -45.09 0.72 18.38
C ASN A 90 -43.73 0.39 19.02
N GLU A 91 -42.79 1.33 18.96
CA GLU A 91 -41.42 1.17 19.44
C GLU A 91 -41.33 1.12 20.97
N MET A 92 -42.34 1.64 21.69
CA MET A 92 -42.43 1.60 23.15
C MET A 92 -43.75 0.96 23.56
N GLY A 93 -43.69 -0.07 24.42
CA GLY A 93 -44.86 -0.77 24.97
C GLY A 93 -45.72 0.09 25.90
N ASP A 94 -45.11 1.12 26.49
CA ASP A 94 -45.71 2.10 27.40
C ASP A 94 -44.99 3.46 27.28
N LEU A 95 -45.75 4.54 27.44
CA LEU A 95 -45.32 5.93 27.30
C LEU A 95 -45.72 6.71 28.55
N PRO A 96 -44.77 7.18 29.37
CA PRO A 96 -45.07 8.11 30.45
C PRO A 96 -45.50 9.45 29.85
N VAL A 97 -46.65 9.97 30.29
CA VAL A 97 -47.20 11.25 29.82
C VAL A 97 -47.35 12.22 30.97
N ASP A 98 -47.13 13.51 30.68
CA ASP A 98 -47.39 14.53 31.67
C ASP A 98 -48.89 14.78 31.77
N PHE A 99 -49.41 14.59 32.98
CA PHE A 99 -50.80 14.74 33.33
C PHE A 99 -50.94 15.85 34.36
N SER A 100 -51.81 16.82 34.09
CA SER A 100 -52.16 17.89 35.01
C SER A 100 -53.66 18.15 35.00
N ILE A 101 -54.15 18.73 36.10
CA ILE A 101 -55.53 19.23 36.18
C ILE A 101 -55.43 20.74 36.29
N VAL A 102 -56.15 21.44 35.43
CA VAL A 102 -56.23 22.90 35.46
C VAL A 102 -57.65 23.33 35.81
N TRP A 103 -57.74 24.41 36.58
CA TRP A 103 -58.98 25.11 36.91
C TRP A 103 -58.97 26.50 36.27
N ASP A 104 -60.15 26.96 35.85
CA ASP A 104 -60.38 28.29 35.26
C ASP A 104 -59.38 28.65 34.13
N GLY A 105 -59.06 27.68 33.28
CA GLY A 105 -58.13 27.84 32.16
C GLY A 105 -56.67 27.57 32.51
N ASP A 106 -56.08 28.32 33.44
CA ASP A 106 -54.62 28.40 33.61
C ASP A 106 -54.11 28.12 35.04
N PHE A 107 -54.98 27.74 35.99
CA PHE A 107 -54.56 27.43 37.36
C PHE A 107 -54.32 25.93 37.56
N PRO A 108 -53.07 25.44 37.60
CA PRO A 108 -52.78 24.03 37.86
C PRO A 108 -53.10 23.66 39.32
N ILE A 109 -53.71 22.49 39.51
CA ILE A 109 -53.93 21.89 40.83
C ILE A 109 -52.70 21.06 41.21
N ASP A 110 -52.19 21.25 42.42
CA ASP A 110 -50.99 20.55 42.89
C ASP A 110 -51.20 19.03 42.87
N LYS A 111 -50.24 18.30 42.29
CA LYS A 111 -50.21 16.83 42.25
C LYS A 111 -48.99 16.30 43.01
N PRO A 112 -49.08 15.10 43.64
CA PRO A 112 -47.92 14.45 44.24
C PRO A 112 -46.86 14.16 43.16
N SER A 113 -45.59 14.37 43.46
CA SER A 113 -44.48 14.07 42.54
C SER A 113 -44.37 12.59 42.15
N ALA A 114 -44.96 11.70 42.95
CA ALA A 114 -45.00 10.26 42.70
C ALA A 114 -46.13 9.82 41.73
N LEU A 115 -47.14 10.66 41.48
CA LEU A 115 -48.27 10.28 40.61
C LEU A 115 -47.84 10.28 39.14
N ARG A 116 -47.81 9.10 38.52
CA ARG A 116 -47.45 8.93 37.10
C ARG A 116 -48.67 8.57 36.26
N ALA A 117 -48.74 9.09 35.05
CA ALA A 117 -49.69 8.66 34.04
C ALA A 117 -48.93 7.93 32.93
N LEU A 118 -49.35 6.70 32.61
CA LEU A 118 -48.78 5.88 31.55
C LEU A 118 -49.86 5.50 30.54
N LEU A 119 -49.59 5.81 29.27
CA LEU A 119 -50.32 5.21 28.16
C LEU A 119 -49.63 3.93 27.73
N TYR A 120 -50.36 2.86 27.47
CA TYR A 120 -49.75 1.59 27.06
C TYR A 120 -50.53 0.89 25.94
N LYS A 121 -49.81 0.06 25.16
CA LYS A 121 -50.37 -0.80 24.11
C LYS A 121 -49.95 -2.24 24.41
N CYS A 122 -50.93 -3.13 24.57
CA CYS A 122 -50.63 -4.56 24.79
C CYS A 122 -49.90 -5.18 23.59
N GLU A 123 -50.20 -4.75 22.37
CA GLU A 123 -49.61 -5.28 21.13
C GLU A 123 -48.17 -4.78 20.90
N ALA A 124 -47.78 -3.64 21.44
CA ALA A 124 -46.47 -3.04 21.15
C ALA A 124 -45.34 -3.78 21.87
N GLN A 125 -44.29 -4.16 21.12
CA GLN A 125 -43.14 -4.96 21.55
C GLN A 125 -43.47 -6.38 22.08
N ARG A 126 -44.65 -6.92 21.77
CA ARG A 126 -45.16 -8.19 22.34
C ARG A 126 -45.79 -9.08 21.29
N ASP A 127 -45.02 -9.34 20.23
CA ASP A 127 -45.47 -10.06 19.03
C ASP A 127 -45.60 -11.58 19.22
N SER A 128 -45.10 -12.13 20.33
CA SER A 128 -45.19 -13.55 20.66
C SER A 128 -45.90 -13.81 22.00
N CYS A 129 -46.44 -15.02 22.13
CA CYS A 129 -47.11 -15.48 23.35
C CYS A 129 -46.20 -15.32 24.59
N GLY A 130 -44.92 -15.68 24.47
CA GLY A 130 -43.95 -15.51 25.57
C GLY A 130 -43.75 -14.06 25.98
N LEU A 131 -43.55 -13.15 25.03
CA LEU A 131 -43.36 -11.72 25.29
C LEU A 131 -44.63 -11.07 25.85
N CYS A 132 -45.80 -11.48 25.37
CA CYS A 132 -47.08 -11.00 25.85
C CYS A 132 -47.33 -11.37 27.32
N LEU A 133 -47.05 -12.63 27.69
CA LEU A 133 -47.24 -13.10 29.06
C LEU A 133 -46.20 -12.53 30.05
N LYS A 134 -45.12 -11.94 29.55
CA LYS A 134 -44.12 -11.19 30.33
C LYS A 134 -44.56 -9.73 30.59
N ALA A 135 -45.61 -9.24 29.93
CA ALA A 135 -46.13 -7.89 30.17
C ALA A 135 -46.38 -7.67 31.68
N ASN A 136 -46.10 -6.45 32.15
CA ASN A 136 -46.36 -6.10 33.54
C ASN A 136 -47.81 -6.44 33.89
N SER A 137 -48.02 -7.19 34.97
CA SER A 137 -49.34 -7.67 35.38
C SER A 137 -50.35 -6.53 35.58
N MET A 138 -49.86 -5.30 35.84
CA MET A 138 -50.68 -4.09 35.95
C MET A 138 -51.36 -3.66 34.64
N PHE A 139 -50.85 -4.06 33.47
CA PHE A 139 -51.41 -3.70 32.17
C PHE A 139 -52.58 -4.60 31.73
N GLU A 140 -52.83 -5.69 32.44
CA GLU A 140 -53.91 -6.66 32.14
C GLU A 140 -53.88 -7.19 30.69
N CYS A 141 -52.68 -7.27 30.10
CA CYS A 141 -52.48 -7.84 28.77
C CYS A 141 -52.48 -9.36 28.81
N GLY A 142 -53.02 -9.99 27.76
CA GLY A 142 -52.99 -11.44 27.61
C GLY A 142 -52.96 -11.87 26.15
N TRP A 143 -52.47 -13.08 25.90
CA TRP A 143 -52.32 -13.62 24.57
C TRP A 143 -53.66 -14.18 24.08
N CYS A 144 -54.17 -13.66 22.96
CA CYS A 144 -55.39 -14.15 22.36
C CYS A 144 -55.06 -15.26 21.35
N LEU A 145 -55.49 -16.50 21.64
CA LEU A 145 -55.21 -17.67 20.81
C LEU A 145 -55.83 -17.59 19.41
N ALA A 146 -57.03 -17.02 19.30
CA ALA A 146 -57.74 -16.90 18.04
C ALA A 146 -57.04 -15.92 17.07
N ASP A 147 -56.64 -14.76 17.58
CA ASP A 147 -56.03 -13.69 16.78
C ASP A 147 -54.50 -13.78 16.70
N LYS A 148 -53.88 -14.60 17.55
CA LYS A 148 -52.41 -14.70 17.72
C LYS A 148 -51.76 -13.34 18.02
N ARG A 149 -52.40 -12.53 18.87
CA ARG A 149 -51.93 -11.18 19.24
C ARG A 149 -52.08 -10.93 20.74
N CYS A 150 -51.26 -10.01 21.27
CA CYS A 150 -51.32 -9.60 22.67
C CYS A 150 -52.40 -8.53 22.89
N LEU A 151 -53.53 -8.92 23.47
CA LEU A 151 -54.73 -8.10 23.57
C LEU A 151 -55.22 -7.97 25.02
N LEU A 152 -55.97 -6.90 25.28
CA LEU A 152 -56.79 -6.82 26.50
C LEU A 152 -57.92 -7.86 26.40
N LYS A 153 -58.33 -8.41 27.55
CA LYS A 153 -59.38 -9.44 27.64
C LYS A 153 -60.65 -9.10 26.84
N GLN A 154 -61.10 -7.85 26.88
CA GLN A 154 -62.31 -7.38 26.21
C GLN A 154 -62.22 -7.35 24.67
N HIS A 155 -61.01 -7.33 24.10
CA HIS A 155 -60.79 -7.30 22.66
C HIS A 155 -60.47 -8.69 22.09
N CYS A 156 -60.40 -9.73 22.94
CA CYS A 156 -60.19 -11.11 22.50
C CYS A 156 -61.53 -11.83 22.30
N PRO A 157 -61.82 -12.37 21.10
CA PRO A 157 -63.04 -13.13 20.84
C PRO A 157 -63.14 -14.37 21.74
N SER A 158 -64.28 -14.53 22.41
CA SER A 158 -64.51 -15.65 23.36
C SER A 158 -63.40 -15.78 24.41
N ALA A 159 -63.10 -14.65 25.08
CA ALA A 159 -61.99 -14.52 26.00
C ALA A 159 -61.95 -15.56 27.14
N GLU A 160 -63.07 -16.16 27.54
CA GLU A 160 -63.09 -17.21 28.58
C GLU A 160 -62.26 -18.45 28.20
N HIS A 161 -62.19 -18.78 26.92
CA HIS A 161 -61.46 -19.95 26.41
C HIS A 161 -60.13 -19.55 25.77
N ASN A 162 -60.14 -18.46 24.99
CA ASN A 162 -59.04 -18.09 24.08
C ASN A 162 -58.03 -17.09 24.65
N TRP A 163 -58.32 -16.43 25.78
CA TRP A 163 -57.44 -15.42 26.34
C TRP A 163 -56.53 -16.02 27.43
N MET A 164 -55.22 -15.97 27.21
CA MET A 164 -54.20 -16.49 28.11
C MET A 164 -53.55 -15.36 28.89
N HIS A 165 -53.46 -15.49 30.21
CA HIS A 165 -52.86 -14.50 31.10
C HIS A 165 -52.06 -15.21 32.19
N GLN A 166 -51.09 -14.50 32.81
CA GLN A 166 -50.10 -15.06 33.74
C GLN A 166 -50.68 -15.80 34.97
N GLY A 167 -51.94 -15.58 35.33
CA GLY A 167 -52.63 -16.21 36.48
C GLY A 167 -53.26 -17.59 36.22
N ARG A 168 -53.28 -18.09 34.97
CA ARG A 168 -53.86 -19.40 34.61
C ARG A 168 -52.85 -20.53 34.88
N ARG A 169 -53.27 -21.66 35.48
CA ARG A 169 -52.38 -22.83 35.70
C ARG A 169 -52.13 -23.57 34.37
N ASN A 170 -50.91 -24.10 34.16
CA ASN A 170 -50.46 -24.84 32.97
C ASN A 170 -50.45 -24.05 31.64
N ILE A 171 -49.95 -22.82 31.66
CA ILE A 171 -49.78 -22.01 30.44
C ILE A 171 -48.57 -22.53 29.64
N ARG A 172 -48.79 -22.93 28.39
CA ARG A 172 -47.73 -23.26 27.43
C ARG A 172 -47.95 -22.49 26.14
N CYS A 173 -46.94 -21.77 25.67
CA CYS A 173 -46.95 -21.18 24.35
C CYS A 173 -46.52 -22.25 23.34
N SER A 174 -47.38 -22.54 22.36
CA SER A 174 -47.05 -23.41 21.22
C SER A 174 -46.06 -22.72 20.27
N HIS A 175 -45.37 -23.50 19.45
CA HIS A 175 -44.42 -23.07 18.42
C HIS A 175 -43.18 -22.35 19.01
N PRO A 176 -42.31 -23.07 19.74
CA PRO A 176 -41.02 -22.52 20.17
C PRO A 176 -40.09 -22.25 18.99
N HIS A 177 -39.26 -21.22 19.10
CA HIS A 177 -38.31 -20.84 18.05
C HIS A 177 -36.97 -20.43 18.66
N ILE A 178 -35.87 -21.05 18.24
CA ILE A 178 -34.51 -20.68 18.66
C ILE A 178 -34.01 -19.58 17.74
N ALA A 179 -33.76 -18.39 18.29
CA ALA A 179 -33.22 -17.26 17.56
C ALA A 179 -31.68 -17.26 17.53
N LYS A 180 -31.03 -17.66 18.63
CA LYS A 180 -29.57 -17.57 18.75
C LYS A 180 -28.99 -18.61 19.72
N ILE A 181 -27.81 -19.12 19.40
CA ILE A 181 -26.99 -19.98 20.26
C ILE A 181 -25.61 -19.35 20.45
N GLN A 182 -25.13 -19.29 21.69
CA GLN A 182 -23.79 -18.78 22.02
C GLN A 182 -23.18 -19.51 23.23
N PRO A 183 -21.94 -20.04 23.15
CA PRO A 183 -21.10 -20.18 21.96
C PRO A 183 -21.56 -21.30 21.01
N LEU A 184 -21.11 -21.25 19.75
CA LEU A 184 -21.41 -22.28 18.73
C LEU A 184 -20.45 -23.46 18.74
N THR A 185 -19.33 -23.34 19.43
CA THR A 185 -18.31 -24.38 19.54
C THR A 185 -17.88 -24.53 20.99
N GLY A 186 -17.51 -25.75 21.38
CA GLY A 186 -16.98 -26.06 22.70
C GLY A 186 -15.94 -27.18 22.66
N PRO A 187 -15.00 -27.23 23.62
CA PRO A 187 -14.06 -28.35 23.75
C PRO A 187 -14.79 -29.69 23.99
N LYS A 188 -14.17 -30.78 23.52
CA LYS A 188 -14.72 -32.15 23.70
C LYS A 188 -14.86 -32.56 25.17
N GLU A 189 -14.02 -32.03 26.05
CA GLU A 189 -13.98 -32.29 27.50
C GLU A 189 -15.21 -31.73 28.24
N GLY A 190 -16.04 -30.94 27.55
CA GLY A 190 -17.28 -30.37 28.07
C GLY A 190 -17.05 -29.21 29.03
N GLY A 191 -18.09 -28.85 29.79
CA GLY A 191 -18.10 -27.67 30.67
C GLY A 191 -18.41 -26.35 29.96
N THR A 192 -18.71 -26.40 28.66
CA THR A 192 -19.16 -25.22 27.91
C THR A 192 -20.57 -24.83 28.34
N ARG A 193 -20.71 -23.60 28.86
CA ARG A 193 -21.99 -22.98 29.13
C ARG A 193 -22.58 -22.40 27.84
N VAL A 194 -23.59 -23.07 27.30
CA VAL A 194 -24.31 -22.67 26.09
C VAL A 194 -25.57 -21.91 26.46
N THR A 195 -25.71 -20.71 25.91
CA THR A 195 -26.90 -19.85 26.03
C THR A 195 -27.72 -19.95 24.76
N ILE A 196 -29.00 -20.31 24.90
CA ILE A 196 -29.97 -20.40 23.82
C ILE A 196 -31.04 -19.33 24.06
N GLU A 197 -31.19 -18.43 23.08
CA GLU A 197 -32.15 -17.32 23.09
C GLU A 197 -33.21 -17.55 22.01
N GLY A 198 -34.45 -17.17 22.28
CA GLY A 198 -35.55 -17.42 21.34
C GLY A 198 -36.92 -17.09 21.91
N GLU A 199 -37.95 -17.49 21.18
CA GLU A 199 -39.35 -17.19 21.46
C GLU A 199 -40.09 -18.43 21.94
N ASN A 200 -41.07 -18.24 22.83
CA ASN A 200 -41.95 -19.29 23.35
C ASN A 200 -41.19 -20.49 23.98
N LEU A 201 -39.97 -20.28 24.48
CA LEU A 201 -39.08 -21.32 25.02
C LEU A 201 -39.52 -21.94 26.37
N GLY A 202 -40.65 -21.49 26.91
CA GLY A 202 -41.33 -22.09 28.06
C GLY A 202 -40.76 -21.68 29.43
N LEU A 203 -41.65 -21.51 30.42
CA LEU A 203 -41.30 -21.15 31.81
C LEU A 203 -41.15 -22.36 32.74
N GLN A 204 -41.35 -23.60 32.28
CA GLN A 204 -41.22 -24.82 33.11
C GLN A 204 -40.79 -26.07 32.31
N ASN A 205 -39.86 -26.83 32.90
CA ASN A 205 -39.43 -28.20 32.59
C ASN A 205 -39.17 -28.56 31.12
N ILE A 206 -37.97 -28.21 30.64
CA ILE A 206 -37.33 -28.80 29.44
C ILE A 206 -36.84 -30.20 29.81
N ARG A 207 -37.23 -31.23 29.05
CA ARG A 207 -36.93 -32.65 29.39
C ARG A 207 -35.84 -33.30 28.55
N SER A 208 -35.44 -32.73 27.41
CA SER A 208 -34.35 -33.28 26.60
C SER A 208 -33.93 -32.31 25.50
N LEU A 209 -32.61 -32.11 25.33
CA LEU A 209 -32.00 -31.57 24.11
C LEU A 209 -31.36 -32.73 23.35
N THR A 210 -31.97 -33.17 22.26
CA THR A 210 -31.56 -34.37 21.51
C THR A 210 -30.51 -34.00 20.46
N ALA A 211 -29.25 -33.87 20.91
CA ALA A 211 -28.01 -33.93 20.10
C ALA A 211 -26.75 -33.90 20.99
N VAL A 212 -26.87 -33.33 22.19
CA VAL A 212 -25.79 -33.21 23.19
C VAL A 212 -26.36 -33.55 24.56
N THR A 213 -25.64 -34.38 25.33
CA THR A 213 -25.99 -34.64 26.74
C THR A 213 -25.80 -33.36 27.55
N VAL A 214 -26.87 -32.89 28.19
CA VAL A 214 -26.87 -31.64 28.97
C VAL A 214 -27.19 -31.98 30.41
N ASN A 215 -26.35 -31.50 31.34
CA ASN A 215 -26.44 -31.92 32.75
C ASN A 215 -27.36 -31.00 33.57
N VAL A 216 -27.30 -29.68 33.34
CA VAL A 216 -28.05 -28.68 34.10
C VAL A 216 -28.45 -27.53 33.17
N CYS A 217 -29.76 -27.26 33.06
CA CYS A 217 -30.26 -26.05 32.41
C CYS A 217 -30.97 -25.15 33.44
N SER A 218 -30.54 -23.89 33.53
CA SER A 218 -31.28 -22.87 34.27
C SER A 218 -32.37 -22.28 33.37
N LEU A 219 -33.62 -22.36 33.80
CA LEU A 219 -34.79 -21.89 33.06
C LEU A 219 -35.10 -20.44 33.46
N ASN A 220 -34.48 -19.49 32.76
CA ASN A 220 -34.88 -18.08 32.79
C ASN A 220 -35.39 -17.67 31.39
N GLU A 221 -35.41 -16.37 31.07
CA GLU A 221 -35.77 -15.85 29.74
C GLU A 221 -34.83 -16.33 28.62
N THR A 222 -33.66 -16.83 29.01
CA THR A 222 -32.69 -17.53 28.19
C THR A 222 -32.43 -18.91 28.79
N ILE A 223 -32.27 -19.92 27.94
CA ILE A 223 -31.92 -21.26 28.37
C ILE A 223 -30.40 -21.31 28.46
N VAL A 224 -29.86 -21.47 29.67
CA VAL A 224 -28.42 -21.64 29.88
C VAL A 224 -28.16 -23.07 30.30
N CYS A 225 -27.38 -23.79 29.50
CA CYS A 225 -27.12 -25.22 29.67
C CYS A 225 -25.61 -25.49 29.72
N ASP A 226 -25.17 -26.31 30.67
CA ASP A 226 -23.78 -26.78 30.72
C ASP A 226 -23.64 -28.09 29.93
N MET A 227 -22.78 -28.08 28.92
CA MET A 227 -22.54 -29.23 28.03
C MET A 227 -21.67 -30.28 28.72
N GLU A 228 -22.06 -31.56 28.59
CA GLU A 228 -21.23 -32.67 29.06
C GLU A 228 -20.08 -33.00 28.12
N GLU A 229 -19.17 -33.86 28.60
CA GLU A 229 -18.09 -34.42 27.80
C GLU A 229 -18.66 -35.23 26.63
N SER A 230 -18.12 -35.00 25.44
CA SER A 230 -18.47 -35.77 24.25
C SER A 230 -17.62 -37.03 24.17
N LEU A 231 -18.27 -38.20 24.19
CA LEU A 231 -17.62 -39.51 24.03
C LEU A 231 -17.23 -39.82 22.57
N VAL A 232 -17.55 -38.93 21.63
CA VAL A 232 -17.30 -39.09 20.19
C VAL A 232 -16.11 -38.21 19.77
N ALA A 233 -15.10 -38.81 19.13
CA ALA A 233 -13.82 -38.16 18.81
C ALA A 233 -13.93 -36.91 17.92
N SER A 234 -14.98 -36.84 17.07
CA SER A 234 -15.34 -35.65 16.29
C SER A 234 -16.81 -35.77 15.86
N THR A 235 -17.67 -34.93 16.41
CA THR A 235 -19.07 -34.82 15.93
C THR A 235 -19.11 -33.85 14.75
N PRO A 236 -19.63 -34.25 13.57
CA PRO A 236 -20.06 -33.26 12.60
C PRO A 236 -21.09 -32.36 13.28
N GLY A 237 -20.83 -31.06 13.30
CA GLY A 237 -21.68 -30.08 14.00
C GLY A 237 -23.15 -30.26 13.61
N GLY A 238 -24.03 -30.26 14.61
CA GLY A 238 -25.44 -30.58 14.43
C GLY A 238 -26.34 -29.45 14.91
N PRO A 239 -27.56 -29.33 14.34
CA PRO A 239 -28.56 -28.43 14.88
C PRO A 239 -28.97 -28.86 16.30
N VAL A 240 -29.18 -27.88 17.17
CA VAL A 240 -29.63 -28.08 18.55
C VAL A 240 -31.14 -28.25 18.54
N GLU A 241 -31.60 -29.40 19.04
CA GLU A 241 -33.01 -29.71 19.13
C GLU A 241 -33.55 -29.39 20.53
N LEU A 242 -34.64 -28.64 20.60
CA LEU A 242 -35.27 -28.25 21.86
C LEU A 242 -36.72 -28.78 21.93
N CYS A 243 -37.02 -29.48 23.01
CA CYS A 243 -38.36 -30.01 23.28
C CYS A 243 -38.91 -29.50 24.63
N ILE A 244 -40.13 -28.96 24.61
CA ILE A 244 -40.83 -28.43 25.79
C ILE A 244 -41.95 -29.40 26.20
N GLY A 245 -41.96 -29.83 27.48
CA GLY A 245 -43.04 -30.66 28.02
C GLY A 245 -43.10 -32.09 27.46
N ASP A 246 -44.16 -32.41 26.72
CA ASP A 246 -44.48 -33.72 26.13
C ASP A 246 -43.86 -33.95 24.73
N CYS A 247 -43.10 -32.99 24.22
CA CYS A 247 -42.41 -33.07 22.92
C CYS A 247 -43.35 -33.33 21.73
N SER A 248 -44.63 -32.98 21.84
CA SER A 248 -45.56 -33.02 20.69
C SER A 248 -45.15 -32.01 19.63
N ALA A 249 -45.64 -32.18 18.40
CA ALA A 249 -45.20 -31.42 17.23
C ALA A 249 -45.23 -29.89 17.44
N ASP A 250 -46.23 -29.39 18.19
CA ASP A 250 -46.40 -27.96 18.47
C ASP A 250 -45.43 -27.43 19.55
N TYR A 251 -44.63 -28.27 20.21
CA TYR A 251 -43.72 -27.91 21.31
C TYR A 251 -42.28 -28.39 21.08
N ARG A 252 -41.94 -28.71 19.82
CA ARG A 252 -40.60 -29.10 19.38
C ARG A 252 -40.06 -28.07 18.40
N THR A 253 -38.77 -27.76 18.50
CA THR A 253 -38.08 -26.86 17.57
C THR A 253 -36.63 -27.27 17.39
N GLN A 254 -36.02 -26.78 16.34
CA GLN A 254 -34.64 -27.07 15.97
C GLN A 254 -33.96 -25.76 15.57
N SER A 255 -32.72 -25.58 16.02
CA SER A 255 -31.96 -24.39 15.65
C SER A 255 -31.51 -24.43 14.20
N SER A 256 -31.47 -23.25 13.56
CA SER A 256 -30.80 -23.07 12.27
C SER A 256 -29.28 -23.10 12.39
N GLN A 257 -28.75 -22.65 13.54
CA GLN A 257 -27.32 -22.68 13.85
C GLN A 257 -26.91 -24.08 14.33
N SER A 258 -25.77 -24.58 13.87
CA SER A 258 -25.18 -25.82 14.36
C SER A 258 -24.24 -25.56 15.54
N TYR A 259 -24.26 -26.47 16.51
CA TYR A 259 -23.28 -26.53 17.59
C TYR A 259 -22.30 -27.68 17.32
N ALA A 260 -21.00 -27.47 17.56
CA ALA A 260 -19.97 -28.48 17.32
C ALA A 260 -18.94 -28.58 18.45
N PHE A 261 -18.50 -29.81 18.74
CA PHE A 261 -17.33 -30.05 19.58
C PHE A 261 -16.04 -29.93 18.76
N VAL A 262 -15.06 -29.18 19.28
CA VAL A 262 -13.77 -28.90 18.61
C VAL A 262 -12.59 -29.20 19.54
N ILE A 263 -11.39 -29.33 18.96
CA ILE A 263 -10.15 -29.53 19.70
C ILE A 263 -9.29 -28.25 19.59
N PRO A 264 -9.32 -27.36 20.60
CA PRO A 264 -8.50 -26.15 20.59
C PRO A 264 -7.00 -26.45 20.70
N SER A 265 -6.17 -25.69 19.98
CA SER A 265 -4.71 -25.84 19.99
C SER A 265 -4.01 -24.52 19.68
N PHE A 266 -2.77 -24.35 20.17
CA PHE A 266 -1.92 -23.19 19.86
C PHE A 266 -0.49 -23.61 19.52
N ASN A 267 0.17 -22.82 18.68
CA ASN A 267 1.50 -23.14 18.13
C ASN A 267 2.53 -22.00 18.22
N ARG A 268 2.11 -20.77 18.53
CA ARG A 268 3.00 -19.61 18.61
C ARG A 268 2.46 -18.56 19.59
N VAL A 269 3.35 -17.75 20.14
CA VAL A 269 3.01 -16.49 20.83
C VAL A 269 3.74 -15.29 20.23
N GLN A 270 3.13 -14.11 20.35
CA GLN A 270 3.71 -12.84 19.91
C GLN A 270 3.32 -11.70 20.88
N PRO A 271 4.28 -10.92 21.40
CA PRO A 271 5.73 -11.16 21.34
C PRO A 271 6.12 -12.43 22.12
N ASP A 272 7.30 -12.98 21.82
CA ASP A 272 7.86 -14.19 22.45
C ASP A 272 8.63 -13.92 23.75
N LYS A 273 8.86 -12.64 24.06
CA LYS A 273 9.54 -12.18 25.28
C LYS A 273 8.95 -10.88 25.84
N GLY A 274 9.25 -10.58 27.10
CA GLY A 274 8.92 -9.32 27.78
C GLY A 274 9.50 -9.23 29.21
N PRO A 275 9.27 -8.12 29.93
CA PRO A 275 9.98 -7.81 31.18
C PRO A 275 9.52 -8.71 32.34
N VAL A 276 10.42 -8.98 33.29
CA VAL A 276 10.10 -9.75 34.52
C VAL A 276 8.99 -9.13 35.35
N SER A 277 8.83 -7.80 35.29
CA SER A 277 7.70 -7.09 35.91
C SER A 277 6.34 -7.44 35.29
N GLY A 278 6.30 -8.06 34.11
CA GLY A 278 5.08 -8.38 33.37
C GLY A 278 4.44 -7.14 32.72
N GLY A 279 3.18 -7.27 32.30
CA GLY A 279 2.42 -6.19 31.66
C GLY A 279 2.45 -6.21 30.12
N THR A 280 3.11 -7.19 29.51
CA THR A 280 3.16 -7.34 28.04
C THR A 280 1.84 -7.91 27.52
N ARG A 281 1.32 -7.37 26.40
CA ARG A 281 0.13 -7.92 25.74
C ARG A 281 0.52 -9.11 24.87
N LEU A 282 0.45 -10.30 25.45
CA LEU A 282 0.73 -11.58 24.82
C LEU A 282 -0.42 -12.03 23.92
N THR A 283 -0.13 -12.26 22.64
CA THR A 283 -1.05 -12.85 21.67
C THR A 283 -0.69 -14.31 21.43
N ILE A 284 -1.55 -15.23 21.86
CA ILE A 284 -1.43 -16.67 21.66
C ILE A 284 -2.15 -17.04 20.36
N LEU A 285 -1.42 -17.61 19.39
CA LEU A 285 -1.92 -17.95 18.05
C LEU A 285 -2.17 -19.45 17.90
N GLY A 286 -3.31 -19.81 17.30
CA GLY A 286 -3.77 -21.20 17.25
C GLY A 286 -5.02 -21.44 16.39
N GLN A 287 -5.77 -22.49 16.73
CA GLN A 287 -7.03 -22.89 16.10
C GLN A 287 -8.10 -23.15 17.16
N TYR A 288 -9.35 -22.78 16.84
CA TYR A 288 -10.53 -22.94 17.69
C TYR A 288 -10.38 -22.31 19.08
N LEU A 289 -9.63 -21.20 19.17
CA LEU A 289 -9.35 -20.51 20.43
C LEU A 289 -10.53 -19.67 20.94
N ASP A 290 -11.56 -19.49 20.12
CA ASP A 290 -12.85 -18.89 20.50
C ASP A 290 -13.85 -19.90 21.08
N ALA A 291 -13.53 -21.20 21.04
CA ALA A 291 -14.38 -22.26 21.54
C ALA A 291 -14.67 -22.11 23.04
N GLY A 292 -15.80 -22.67 23.47
CA GLY A 292 -16.16 -22.73 24.87
C GLY A 292 -16.72 -21.44 25.44
N SER A 293 -17.06 -21.44 26.73
CA SER A 293 -17.72 -20.32 27.40
C SER A 293 -16.78 -19.49 28.28
N ALA A 294 -15.77 -20.13 28.86
CA ALA A 294 -14.76 -19.53 29.72
C ALA A 294 -13.36 -19.88 29.21
N VAL A 295 -12.44 -18.92 29.37
CA VAL A 295 -11.02 -19.12 29.05
C VAL A 295 -10.16 -18.54 30.16
N SER A 296 -9.11 -19.26 30.53
CA SER A 296 -8.07 -18.76 31.42
C SER A 296 -6.69 -19.19 30.89
N VAL A 297 -5.74 -18.26 30.97
CA VAL A 297 -4.37 -18.46 30.49
C VAL A 297 -3.45 -18.30 31.68
N PHE A 298 -2.47 -19.19 31.83
CA PHE A 298 -1.47 -19.15 32.88
C PHE A 298 -0.07 -19.17 32.26
N LEU A 299 0.81 -18.31 32.80
CA LEU A 299 2.24 -18.39 32.56
C LEU A 299 2.87 -19.00 33.82
N ALA A 300 3.41 -20.20 33.68
CA ALA A 300 3.76 -21.10 34.78
C ALA A 300 2.57 -21.34 35.73
N HIS A 301 2.53 -20.64 36.86
CA HIS A 301 1.46 -20.74 37.87
C HIS A 301 0.64 -19.45 38.02
N GLU A 302 1.01 -18.39 37.30
CA GLU A 302 0.41 -17.06 37.47
C GLU A 302 -0.62 -16.79 36.35
N PRO A 303 -1.80 -16.24 36.68
CA PRO A 303 -2.86 -15.98 35.71
C PRO A 303 -2.49 -14.79 34.81
N CYS A 304 -2.57 -15.00 33.49
CA CYS A 304 -2.51 -13.94 32.48
C CYS A 304 -3.87 -13.24 32.40
N VAL A 305 -3.90 -11.92 32.48
CA VAL A 305 -5.15 -11.15 32.53
C VAL A 305 -5.79 -11.17 31.14
N PHE A 306 -6.92 -11.84 30.99
CA PHE A 306 -7.62 -11.98 29.71
C PHE A 306 -8.07 -10.62 29.15
N VAL A 307 -7.82 -10.40 27.85
CA VAL A 307 -8.25 -9.18 27.13
C VAL A 307 -9.33 -9.51 26.10
N ARG A 308 -9.05 -10.44 25.18
CA ARG A 308 -9.98 -10.83 24.10
C ARG A 308 -9.58 -12.16 23.48
N ARG A 309 -10.52 -12.80 22.78
CA ARG A 309 -10.26 -13.99 21.96
C ARG A 309 -10.99 -13.93 20.63
N MET A 310 -10.44 -14.62 19.63
CA MET A 310 -10.97 -14.87 18.31
C MET A 310 -10.64 -16.31 17.91
N ILE A 311 -11.15 -16.78 16.78
CA ILE A 311 -10.97 -18.16 16.32
C ILE A 311 -9.51 -18.63 16.25
N ARG A 312 -8.57 -17.73 15.93
CA ARG A 312 -7.15 -18.02 15.79
C ARG A 312 -6.25 -17.37 16.84
N GLU A 313 -6.81 -16.59 17.77
CA GLU A 313 -5.97 -15.88 18.75
C GLU A 313 -6.63 -15.63 20.10
N ILE A 314 -5.83 -15.67 21.16
CA ILE A 314 -6.19 -15.17 22.50
C ILE A 314 -5.18 -14.11 22.91
N VAL A 315 -5.66 -12.96 23.37
CA VAL A 315 -4.82 -11.88 23.89
C VAL A 315 -5.00 -11.78 25.39
N CYS A 316 -3.90 -11.77 26.12
CA CYS A 316 -3.87 -11.57 27.57
C CYS A 316 -2.66 -10.72 27.98
N VAL A 317 -2.67 -10.16 29.19
CA VAL A 317 -1.56 -9.37 29.76
C VAL A 317 -0.76 -10.23 30.72
N THR A 318 0.55 -10.34 30.49
CA THR A 318 1.43 -11.21 31.26
C THR A 318 1.54 -10.77 32.73
N PRO A 319 1.56 -11.72 33.68
CA PRO A 319 1.83 -11.42 35.09
C PRO A 319 3.33 -11.17 35.33
N ALA A 320 3.67 -10.67 36.51
CA ALA A 320 5.06 -10.59 36.95
C ALA A 320 5.63 -12.00 37.20
N SER A 321 6.89 -12.24 36.83
CA SER A 321 7.55 -13.53 37.02
C SER A 321 8.07 -13.69 38.45
N THR A 322 7.56 -14.70 39.17
CA THR A 322 8.09 -15.09 40.49
C THR A 322 9.43 -15.83 40.41
N GLN A 323 9.80 -16.33 39.22
CA GLN A 323 11.03 -17.09 38.99
C GLN A 323 12.18 -16.23 38.43
N GLY A 324 11.95 -14.94 38.19
CA GLY A 324 12.92 -14.04 37.55
C GLY A 324 13.02 -14.24 36.03
N PRO A 325 14.12 -13.79 35.40
CA PRO A 325 14.32 -13.92 33.96
C PRO A 325 14.48 -15.38 33.54
N GLY A 326 13.84 -15.77 32.44
CA GLY A 326 13.88 -17.13 31.91
C GLY A 326 12.61 -17.55 31.17
N PRO A 327 12.62 -18.76 30.59
CA PRO A 327 11.46 -19.30 29.89
C PRO A 327 10.35 -19.73 30.86
N SER A 328 9.11 -19.34 30.57
CA SER A 328 7.89 -19.71 31.28
C SER A 328 6.95 -20.50 30.37
N SER A 329 6.42 -21.62 30.89
CA SER A 329 5.47 -22.48 30.17
C SER A 329 4.08 -21.85 30.11
N ILE A 330 3.38 -21.99 28.99
CA ILE A 330 2.02 -21.47 28.84
C ILE A 330 1.00 -22.61 28.99
N LYS A 331 0.04 -22.43 29.88
CA LYS A 331 -1.13 -23.31 30.03
C LYS A 331 -2.40 -22.56 29.70
N LEU A 332 -3.18 -23.09 28.78
CA LEU A 332 -4.46 -22.52 28.37
C LEU A 332 -5.58 -23.46 28.81
N PHE A 333 -6.55 -22.94 29.55
CA PHE A 333 -7.78 -23.65 29.90
C PHE A 333 -8.93 -23.04 29.13
N ILE A 334 -9.65 -23.86 28.37
CA ILE A 334 -10.92 -23.49 27.74
C ILE A 334 -11.97 -24.42 28.35
N ASP A 335 -12.89 -23.88 29.14
CA ASP A 335 -13.81 -24.65 29.98
C ASP A 335 -13.07 -25.78 30.76
N LYS A 336 -13.33 -27.06 30.47
CA LYS A 336 -12.64 -28.21 31.08
C LYS A 336 -11.41 -28.71 30.31
N ALA A 337 -11.11 -28.17 29.13
CA ALA A 337 -9.94 -28.55 28.34
C ALA A 337 -8.68 -27.87 28.85
N GLU A 338 -7.66 -28.66 29.22
CA GLU A 338 -6.30 -28.17 29.47
C GLU A 338 -5.45 -28.33 28.20
N ILE A 339 -4.97 -27.22 27.67
CA ILE A 339 -4.18 -27.14 26.43
C ILE A 339 -2.78 -26.66 26.80
N SER A 340 -1.79 -27.51 26.58
CA SER A 340 -0.38 -27.23 26.80
C SER A 340 0.47 -27.77 25.65
N ASN A 341 1.52 -27.04 25.27
CA ASN A 341 2.44 -27.41 24.18
C ASN A 341 3.88 -26.93 24.53
N ASP A 342 4.85 -27.18 23.65
CA ASP A 342 6.26 -26.81 23.83
C ASP A 342 6.55 -25.30 23.68
N VAL A 343 5.54 -24.49 23.37
CA VAL A 343 5.64 -23.03 23.22
C VAL A 343 5.87 -22.38 24.59
N ARG A 344 6.88 -21.51 24.67
CA ARG A 344 7.27 -20.81 25.90
C ARG A 344 7.29 -19.31 25.69
N TYR A 345 7.03 -18.56 26.76
CA TYR A 345 7.22 -17.11 26.81
C TYR A 345 8.48 -16.79 27.63
N ILE A 346 9.35 -15.90 27.16
CA ILE A 346 10.63 -15.62 27.80
C ILE A 346 10.54 -14.31 28.59
N TYR A 347 10.65 -14.40 29.91
CA TYR A 347 10.87 -13.22 30.75
C TYR A 347 12.33 -12.76 30.64
N THR A 348 12.55 -11.49 30.30
CA THR A 348 13.86 -10.84 30.24
C THR A 348 13.97 -9.77 31.32
N GLU A 349 15.20 -9.32 31.60
CA GLU A 349 15.41 -8.26 32.59
C GLU A 349 14.61 -7.00 32.26
N ASP A 350 14.14 -6.31 33.31
CA ASP A 350 13.42 -5.06 33.16
C ASP A 350 14.32 -3.99 32.51
N PRO A 351 13.76 -3.11 31.66
CA PRO A 351 14.50 -2.00 31.07
C PRO A 351 15.03 -1.03 32.13
N SER A 352 16.12 -0.33 31.81
CA SER A 352 16.63 0.79 32.60
C SER A 352 16.80 2.03 31.73
N ILE A 353 16.62 3.23 32.30
CA ILE A 353 16.84 4.51 31.62
C ILE A 353 18.12 5.15 32.17
N LEU A 354 19.06 5.47 31.28
CA LEU A 354 20.35 6.08 31.59
C LEU A 354 20.34 7.59 31.37
N SER A 355 19.82 8.07 30.24
CA SER A 355 19.74 9.51 29.95
C SER A 355 18.57 9.88 29.04
N ILE A 356 18.18 11.16 29.09
CA ILE A 356 17.12 11.76 28.27
C ILE A 356 17.67 13.06 27.68
N GLU A 357 17.69 13.16 26.36
CA GLU A 357 18.21 14.32 25.65
C GLU A 357 17.26 14.76 24.51
N PRO A 358 16.75 16.01 24.50
CA PRO A 358 16.93 17.03 25.54
C PRO A 358 16.17 16.70 26.84
N ASN A 359 16.62 17.28 27.97
CA ASN A 359 15.92 17.21 29.26
C ASN A 359 14.89 18.34 29.45
N TRP A 360 14.29 18.81 28.36
CA TRP A 360 13.31 19.89 28.39
C TRP A 360 12.27 19.76 27.27
N SER A 361 11.12 20.42 27.44
CA SER A 361 10.08 20.55 26.42
C SER A 361 9.32 21.87 26.57
N ILE A 362 8.34 22.14 25.70
CA ILE A 362 7.36 23.22 25.86
C ILE A 362 6.11 22.68 26.56
N ILE A 363 5.28 23.53 27.15
CA ILE A 363 4.05 23.11 27.88
C ILE A 363 3.16 22.15 27.07
N ASN A 364 3.04 22.34 25.76
CA ASN A 364 2.27 21.44 24.89
C ASN A 364 2.93 20.08 24.62
N GLY A 365 4.15 19.87 25.13
CA GLY A 365 4.93 18.67 24.89
C GLY A 365 5.38 18.55 23.44
N SER A 366 5.38 17.32 22.94
CA SER A 366 5.69 16.90 21.57
C SER A 366 7.08 17.30 21.05
N THR A 367 7.98 17.73 21.94
CA THR A 367 9.42 17.80 21.67
C THR A 367 9.96 16.39 21.50
N ALA A 368 10.73 16.14 20.45
CA ALA A 368 11.39 14.85 20.25
C ALA A 368 12.49 14.66 21.30
N LEU A 369 12.41 13.55 22.03
CA LEU A 369 13.33 13.13 23.08
C LEU A 369 14.08 11.89 22.62
N THR A 370 15.39 11.89 22.73
CA THR A 370 16.23 10.70 22.60
C THR A 370 16.47 10.16 24.00
N VAL A 371 16.02 8.94 24.24
CA VAL A 371 16.16 8.27 25.53
C VAL A 371 17.16 7.12 25.38
N THR A 372 18.20 7.11 26.20
CA THR A 372 19.19 6.03 26.23
C THR A 372 19.00 5.18 27.49
N GLY A 373 19.24 3.87 27.37
CA GLY A 373 18.91 2.89 28.39
C GLY A 373 19.51 1.52 28.11
N THR A 374 18.96 0.48 28.76
CA THR A 374 19.28 -0.93 28.52
C THR A 374 17.99 -1.74 28.40
N HIS A 375 18.04 -2.86 27.67
CA HIS A 375 16.92 -3.79 27.51
C HIS A 375 15.63 -3.14 26.99
N LEU A 376 15.73 -2.08 26.19
CA LEU A 376 14.57 -1.34 25.68
C LEU A 376 13.77 -2.13 24.64
N LEU A 377 14.39 -3.09 23.93
CA LEU A 377 13.68 -3.97 22.99
C LEU A 377 12.76 -4.99 23.69
N THR A 378 12.85 -5.10 25.01
CA THR A 378 11.96 -5.94 25.83
C THR A 378 10.52 -5.43 25.84
N ILE A 379 10.31 -4.13 25.63
CA ILE A 379 9.01 -3.47 25.83
C ILE A 379 8.24 -3.37 24.52
N GLN A 380 6.96 -3.76 24.56
CA GLN A 380 6.10 -3.80 23.38
C GLN A 380 5.57 -2.41 22.98
N GLU A 381 5.02 -1.65 23.93
CA GLU A 381 4.39 -0.35 23.69
C GLU A 381 4.89 0.71 24.70
N PRO A 382 6.14 1.20 24.55
CA PRO A 382 6.70 2.17 25.48
C PRO A 382 6.00 3.53 25.35
N LYS A 383 5.71 4.16 26.49
CA LYS A 383 5.17 5.52 26.57
C LYS A 383 5.96 6.35 27.57
N VAL A 384 6.03 7.65 27.35
CA VAL A 384 6.57 8.62 28.32
C VAL A 384 5.41 9.31 29.03
N ARG A 385 5.56 9.60 30.33
CA ARG A 385 4.54 10.23 31.17
C ARG A 385 5.11 11.42 31.95
N ALA A 386 4.24 12.41 32.18
CA ALA A 386 4.48 13.49 33.12
C ALA A 386 3.23 13.73 33.96
N LYS A 387 3.42 14.18 35.20
CA LYS A 387 2.35 14.57 36.09
C LYS A 387 2.59 15.98 36.59
N TYR A 388 1.57 16.82 36.50
CA TYR A 388 1.65 18.20 36.98
C TYR A 388 0.29 18.64 37.53
N GLY A 389 0.28 19.18 38.76
CA GLY A 389 -0.94 19.65 39.41
C GLY A 389 -1.97 18.52 39.65
N GLY A 390 -1.49 17.29 39.83
CA GLY A 390 -2.33 16.10 40.00
C GLY A 390 -2.89 15.49 38.71
N VAL A 391 -2.63 16.09 37.54
CA VAL A 391 -3.06 15.55 36.22
C VAL A 391 -1.89 14.81 35.57
N GLU A 392 -2.13 13.56 35.14
CA GLU A 392 -1.16 12.73 34.43
C GLU A 392 -1.43 12.78 32.92
N THR A 393 -0.36 12.93 32.14
CA THR A 393 -0.38 12.96 30.68
C THR A 393 0.67 12.02 30.12
N THR A 394 0.42 11.48 28.93
CA THR A 394 1.29 10.48 28.30
C THR A 394 1.48 10.77 26.82
N ASN A 395 2.59 10.30 26.24
CA ASN A 395 2.86 10.39 24.81
C ASN A 395 3.72 9.19 24.34
N VAL A 396 3.82 8.98 23.04
CA VAL A 396 4.37 7.76 22.43
C VAL A 396 5.90 7.73 22.42
N CYS A 397 6.46 6.52 22.53
CA CYS A 397 7.86 6.22 22.29
C CYS A 397 8.02 5.13 21.22
N MET A 398 9.12 5.18 20.48
CA MET A 398 9.51 4.20 19.49
C MET A 398 10.91 3.69 19.82
N VAL A 399 11.04 2.38 20.06
CA VAL A 399 12.34 1.74 20.32
C VAL A 399 13.12 1.67 19.01
N LEU A 400 14.34 2.20 18.99
CA LEU A 400 15.22 2.16 17.82
C LEU A 400 16.18 0.96 17.90
N ASN A 401 16.69 0.67 19.09
CA ASN A 401 17.52 -0.50 19.40
C ASN A 401 17.44 -0.80 20.92
N ASP A 402 18.22 -1.77 21.39
CA ASP A 402 18.16 -2.20 22.79
C ASP A 402 18.61 -1.14 23.81
N THR A 403 19.33 -0.11 23.35
CA THR A 403 19.87 0.96 24.19
C THR A 403 19.30 2.34 23.90
N THR A 404 18.53 2.53 22.83
CA THR A 404 17.96 3.83 22.47
C THR A 404 16.50 3.75 22.00
N MET A 405 15.69 4.72 22.45
CA MET A 405 14.33 4.94 21.96
C MET A 405 14.06 6.43 21.74
N ALA A 406 13.23 6.75 20.75
CA ALA A 406 12.77 8.10 20.46
C ALA A 406 11.37 8.31 21.02
N CYS A 407 11.18 9.31 21.87
CA CYS A 407 9.90 9.63 22.49
C CYS A 407 9.45 11.04 22.09
N LEU A 408 8.14 11.30 22.17
CA LEU A 408 7.61 12.66 22.14
C LEU A 408 7.29 13.08 23.56
N ALA A 409 7.75 14.24 24.02
CA ALA A 409 7.48 14.71 25.37
C ALA A 409 5.95 14.80 25.63
N PRO A 410 5.46 14.41 26.82
CA PRO A 410 4.04 14.54 27.15
C PRO A 410 3.70 16.01 27.48
N PRO A 411 2.49 16.51 27.17
CA PRO A 411 2.06 17.86 27.52
C PRO A 411 1.83 18.02 29.03
N ILE A 412 1.90 19.23 29.59
CA ILE A 412 1.46 19.50 30.99
C ILE A 412 0.32 20.52 31.02
N VAL A 413 -0.60 20.36 31.97
CA VAL A 413 -1.74 21.28 32.12
C VAL A 413 -1.40 22.35 33.16
N TYR A 414 -0.98 23.53 32.69
CA TYR A 414 -0.66 24.67 33.54
C TYR A 414 -1.78 25.73 33.50
N THR A 415 -2.37 26.04 34.65
CA THR A 415 -3.60 26.86 34.75
C THR A 415 -3.35 28.35 35.05
N LYS A 416 -2.11 28.78 35.32
CA LYS A 416 -1.81 30.20 35.59
C LYS A 416 -1.49 30.96 34.29
N ARG A 417 -1.88 32.24 34.22
CA ARG A 417 -1.81 33.10 33.01
C ARG A 417 -0.42 33.32 32.43
N GLN A 418 0.65 33.20 33.23
CA GLN A 418 2.03 33.36 32.77
C GLN A 418 2.91 32.24 33.33
N VAL A 419 3.62 31.58 32.42
CA VAL A 419 4.63 30.56 32.71
C VAL A 419 5.94 31.30 32.99
N PRO A 420 6.67 30.99 34.08
CA PRO A 420 7.97 31.61 34.35
C PRO A 420 8.97 31.36 33.21
N GLU A 421 9.78 32.37 32.86
CA GLU A 421 10.85 32.22 31.85
C GLU A 421 11.91 31.19 32.27
N SER A 422 12.06 30.95 33.58
CA SER A 422 12.92 29.90 34.14
C SER A 422 12.42 28.47 33.86
N GLY A 423 11.22 28.30 33.31
CA GLY A 423 10.58 27.01 33.11
C GLY A 423 9.90 26.46 34.36
N ILE A 424 9.14 25.37 34.17
CA ILE A 424 8.35 24.67 35.19
C ILE A 424 8.81 23.21 35.24
N HIS A 425 8.92 22.64 36.44
CA HIS A 425 9.19 21.22 36.60
C HIS A 425 7.90 20.43 36.83
N PRO A 426 7.75 19.24 36.21
CA PRO A 426 6.66 18.32 36.52
C PRO A 426 6.82 17.77 37.94
N ASP A 427 5.71 17.42 38.58
CA ASP A 427 5.71 16.76 39.90
C ASP A 427 6.34 15.35 39.80
N GLU A 428 6.04 14.65 38.70
CA GLU A 428 6.63 13.36 38.36
C GLU A 428 6.91 13.30 36.86
N PHE A 429 8.04 12.72 36.46
CA PHE A 429 8.37 12.42 35.07
C PHE A 429 8.90 10.99 34.99
N GLY A 430 8.52 10.23 33.96
CA GLY A 430 8.97 8.86 33.81
C GLY A 430 8.38 8.18 32.59
N PHE A 431 8.39 6.85 32.60
CA PHE A 431 7.99 6.02 31.48
C PHE A 431 6.98 4.95 31.92
N ILE A 432 6.09 4.60 31.00
CA ILE A 432 5.19 3.46 31.12
C ILE A 432 5.76 2.41 30.16
N LEU A 433 6.46 1.45 30.74
CA LEU A 433 7.13 0.35 30.05
C LEU A 433 6.53 -0.95 30.59
N ASP A 434 5.33 -1.30 30.13
CA ASP A 434 4.51 -2.38 30.69
C ASP A 434 4.26 -2.16 32.22
N HIS A 435 4.49 -3.16 33.08
CA HIS A 435 4.30 -3.04 34.54
C HIS A 435 5.59 -2.69 35.32
N VAL A 436 6.63 -2.21 34.65
CA VAL A 436 7.91 -1.83 35.28
C VAL A 436 7.72 -0.55 36.11
N SER A 437 7.38 -0.69 37.39
CA SER A 437 7.01 0.44 38.26
C SER A 437 8.20 1.35 38.62
N SER A 438 9.42 0.81 38.60
CA SER A 438 10.66 1.55 38.94
C SER A 438 10.93 2.74 38.01
N LEU A 439 10.46 2.68 36.77
CA LEU A 439 10.66 3.73 35.76
C LEU A 439 9.46 4.66 35.61
N ARG A 440 8.36 4.41 36.34
CA ARG A 440 7.16 5.26 36.31
C ARG A 440 7.44 6.66 36.86
N VAL A 441 8.40 6.78 37.78
CA VAL A 441 8.92 8.05 38.33
C VAL A 441 10.45 7.99 38.36
N LEU A 442 11.11 8.82 37.57
CA LEU A 442 12.56 8.94 37.55
C LEU A 442 13.04 9.91 38.63
N ASN A 443 13.74 9.39 39.63
CA ASN A 443 14.34 10.19 40.68
C ASN A 443 15.66 10.82 40.17
N GLY A 444 15.76 12.16 40.21
CA GLY A 444 17.04 12.87 40.03
C GLY A 444 17.33 13.43 38.63
N THR A 445 16.48 13.20 37.62
CA THR A 445 16.59 13.85 36.30
C THR A 445 15.70 15.10 36.22
N PRO A 446 16.25 16.33 36.27
CA PRO A 446 15.43 17.53 36.13
C PRO A 446 14.95 17.65 34.69
N PHE A 447 13.65 17.50 34.48
CA PHE A 447 12.98 17.80 33.21
C PHE A 447 12.26 19.14 33.31
N THR A 448 12.46 20.04 32.35
CA THR A 448 11.94 21.41 32.42
C THR A 448 10.97 21.72 31.28
N TYR A 449 9.80 22.26 31.59
CA TYR A 449 8.81 22.74 30.64
C TYR A 449 8.88 24.26 30.50
N TYR A 450 9.18 24.73 29.30
CA TYR A 450 9.21 26.15 28.96
C TYR A 450 7.87 26.63 28.38
N PRO A 451 7.61 27.95 28.39
CA PRO A 451 6.42 28.52 27.75
C PRO A 451 6.31 28.11 26.28
N ASN A 452 5.09 27.86 25.80
CA ASN A 452 4.85 27.62 24.37
C ASN A 452 5.20 28.87 23.54
N PRO A 453 5.69 28.71 22.30
CA PRO A 453 5.85 29.83 21.37
C PRO A 453 4.50 30.45 21.07
N THR A 454 4.43 31.78 21.03
CA THR A 454 3.22 32.53 20.68
C THR A 454 3.51 33.48 19.54
N PHE A 455 2.58 33.64 18.62
CA PHE A 455 2.74 34.49 17.44
C PHE A 455 1.79 35.69 17.49
N ASP A 456 2.30 36.85 17.09
CA ASP A 456 1.49 38.04 16.92
C ASP A 456 0.65 37.92 15.64
N PRO A 457 -0.57 38.49 15.60
CA PRO A 457 -1.40 38.47 14.41
C PRO A 457 -0.77 39.26 13.25
N LEU A 458 -1.07 38.84 12.02
CA LEU A 458 -0.61 39.49 10.80
C LEU A 458 -1.33 40.83 10.57
N GLY A 459 -0.61 41.95 10.74
CA GLY A 459 -1.17 43.30 10.53
C GLY A 459 -2.21 43.71 11.58
N ASN A 460 -2.88 44.85 11.36
CA ASN A 460 -3.82 45.43 12.34
C ASN A 460 -5.17 44.68 12.40
N ALA A 461 -5.49 43.83 11.40
CA ALA A 461 -6.76 43.11 11.28
C ALA A 461 -6.62 41.61 10.99
N GLY A 462 -5.43 41.02 11.12
CA GLY A 462 -5.16 39.63 10.74
C GLY A 462 -4.96 39.43 9.22
N ILE A 463 -4.86 40.51 8.46
CA ILE A 463 -4.56 40.51 7.02
C ILE A 463 -3.28 41.33 6.78
N LEU A 464 -2.33 40.76 6.06
CA LEU A 464 -1.09 41.43 5.66
C LEU A 464 -0.97 41.43 4.13
N GLU A 465 -0.90 42.63 3.54
CA GLU A 465 -0.74 42.82 2.09
C GLU A 465 0.74 42.75 1.70
N VAL A 466 1.09 41.86 0.78
CA VAL A 466 2.49 41.50 0.50
C VAL A 466 2.67 41.34 -1.01
N LYS A 467 3.83 41.70 -1.55
CA LYS A 467 4.14 41.46 -2.97
C LYS A 467 4.59 39.99 -3.17
N PRO A 468 4.36 39.38 -4.35
CA PRO A 468 4.95 38.09 -4.67
C PRO A 468 6.48 38.13 -4.47
N GLY A 469 7.05 37.14 -3.79
CA GLY A 469 8.47 37.01 -3.51
C GLY A 469 9.05 37.96 -2.45
N SER A 470 8.22 38.65 -1.65
CA SER A 470 8.71 39.51 -0.57
C SER A 470 8.77 38.77 0.78
N PRO A 471 9.77 39.10 1.64
CA PRO A 471 9.96 38.39 2.90
C PRO A 471 8.84 38.72 3.90
N ILE A 472 8.19 37.66 4.40
CA ILE A 472 7.18 37.68 5.44
C ILE A 472 7.85 37.51 6.80
N ILE A 473 7.57 38.46 7.69
CA ILE A 473 8.10 38.47 9.06
C ILE A 473 6.97 38.09 10.02
N LEU A 474 7.06 36.91 10.61
CA LEU A 474 6.14 36.43 11.64
C LEU A 474 6.75 36.73 13.00
N LYS A 475 6.25 37.76 13.68
CA LYS A 475 6.70 38.13 15.03
C LYS A 475 6.11 37.19 16.06
N GLY A 476 6.90 36.84 17.05
CA GLY A 476 6.46 35.99 18.14
C GLY A 476 7.32 36.15 19.39
N LYS A 477 6.87 35.50 20.45
CA LYS A 477 7.56 35.40 21.75
C LYS A 477 7.85 33.93 22.05
N ASN A 478 8.91 33.68 22.80
CA ASN A 478 9.35 32.33 23.17
C ASN A 478 9.66 31.45 21.95
N LEU A 479 10.18 32.04 20.85
CA LEU A 479 10.53 31.30 19.63
C LEU A 479 11.83 30.50 19.77
N ILE A 480 12.67 30.88 20.72
CA ILE A 480 13.84 30.11 21.10
C ILE A 480 13.73 29.93 22.62
N PRO A 481 13.47 28.72 23.12
CA PRO A 481 13.42 28.48 24.56
C PRO A 481 14.82 28.72 25.15
N PRO A 482 14.93 29.25 26.38
CA PRO A 482 16.20 29.52 27.07
C PRO A 482 16.87 28.23 27.59
N ALA A 483 16.80 27.15 26.81
CA ALA A 483 17.32 25.85 27.16
C ALA A 483 18.85 25.77 26.99
N PRO A 484 19.55 24.93 27.76
CA PRO A 484 21.00 24.75 27.64
C PRO A 484 21.37 24.17 26.27
N GLY A 485 22.33 24.81 25.58
CA GLY A 485 22.98 24.26 24.39
C GLY A 485 22.23 24.42 23.07
N ASN A 486 22.03 25.66 22.57
CA ASN A 486 21.64 26.04 21.19
C ASN A 486 20.56 25.20 20.47
N ALA A 487 19.77 24.39 21.18
CA ALA A 487 18.81 23.47 20.62
C ALA A 487 17.55 24.25 20.19
N ARG A 488 17.25 24.21 18.89
CA ARG A 488 16.14 24.95 18.29
C ARG A 488 14.90 24.06 18.18
N LEU A 489 13.73 24.63 18.42
CA LEU A 489 12.46 23.99 18.09
C LEU A 489 12.36 23.86 16.56
N ASN A 490 11.81 22.74 16.08
CA ASN A 490 11.51 22.57 14.64
C ASN A 490 10.24 23.35 14.30
N TYR A 491 10.41 24.44 13.55
CA TYR A 491 9.31 25.24 13.00
C TYR A 491 9.03 24.83 11.56
N SER A 492 7.76 24.77 11.19
CA SER A 492 7.31 24.65 9.80
C SER A 492 6.18 25.64 9.57
N VAL A 493 6.29 26.49 8.56
CA VAL A 493 5.25 27.48 8.23
C VAL A 493 4.69 27.09 6.87
N MET A 494 3.38 26.98 6.77
CA MET A 494 2.65 26.77 5.53
C MET A 494 1.88 28.04 5.19
N ILE A 495 2.05 28.51 3.95
CA ILE A 495 1.25 29.60 3.39
C ILE A 495 0.32 28.94 2.39
N GLY A 496 -0.93 28.74 2.81
CA GLY A 496 -1.86 27.84 2.13
C GLY A 496 -1.46 26.41 2.28
N GLU A 497 -1.31 25.72 1.16
CA GLU A 497 -0.83 24.34 1.09
C GLU A 497 0.70 24.26 0.86
N THR A 498 1.39 25.40 0.78
CA THR A 498 2.83 25.45 0.44
C THR A 498 3.72 25.65 1.66
N PRO A 499 4.69 24.74 1.93
CA PRO A 499 5.65 24.92 3.02
C PRO A 499 6.71 25.98 2.65
N CYS A 500 7.01 26.86 3.59
CA CYS A 500 7.98 27.93 3.43
C CYS A 500 9.32 27.64 4.13
N LEU A 501 10.42 27.99 3.48
CA LEU A 501 11.76 27.90 4.07
C LEU A 501 11.97 29.00 5.12
N LEU A 502 12.43 28.62 6.32
CA LEU A 502 12.43 29.52 7.48
C LEU A 502 13.84 29.90 7.94
N THR A 503 14.00 31.18 8.29
CA THR A 503 15.09 31.66 9.14
C THR A 503 14.52 32.04 10.50
N VAL A 504 14.99 31.37 11.56
CA VAL A 504 14.49 31.55 12.94
C VAL A 504 15.39 32.51 13.71
N SER A 505 14.78 33.53 14.32
CA SER A 505 15.39 34.47 15.27
C SER A 505 14.67 34.39 16.63
N GLU A 506 15.22 35.02 17.67
CA GLU A 506 14.65 35.00 19.03
C GLU A 506 13.22 35.57 19.12
N SER A 507 12.87 36.49 18.21
CA SER A 507 11.56 37.18 18.20
C SER A 507 10.82 37.12 16.86
N GLN A 508 11.42 36.54 15.81
CA GLN A 508 10.85 36.57 14.46
C GLN A 508 11.14 35.28 13.68
N LEU A 509 10.16 34.77 12.94
CA LEU A 509 10.36 33.80 11.86
C LEU A 509 10.30 34.54 10.52
N LEU A 510 11.34 34.41 9.71
CA LEU A 510 11.42 34.98 8.38
C LEU A 510 11.17 33.89 7.33
N CYS A 511 10.27 34.15 6.40
CA CYS A 511 9.85 33.25 5.33
C CYS A 511 9.63 34.05 4.05
N ASP A 512 10.02 33.56 2.88
CA ASP A 512 9.73 34.25 1.61
C ASP A 512 8.31 33.91 1.11
N SER A 513 7.56 34.91 0.63
CA SER A 513 6.21 34.67 0.12
C SER A 513 6.22 33.80 -1.15
N PRO A 514 5.38 32.75 -1.22
CA PRO A 514 5.26 31.95 -2.43
C PRO A 514 4.62 32.78 -3.57
N ASP A 515 4.82 32.37 -4.82
CA ASP A 515 4.27 33.01 -6.03
C ASP A 515 2.75 32.76 -6.20
N LEU A 516 1.99 32.85 -5.10
CA LEU A 516 0.53 32.73 -5.05
C LEU A 516 -0.08 34.13 -5.05
N ILE A 517 -1.26 34.30 -5.66
CA ILE A 517 -1.97 35.59 -5.76
C ILE A 517 -3.32 35.42 -5.07
N GLY A 518 -3.76 36.44 -4.32
CA GLY A 518 -5.00 36.43 -3.55
C GLY A 518 -4.81 36.19 -2.06
N GLU A 519 -5.89 35.81 -1.37
CA GLU A 519 -5.93 35.61 0.08
C GLU A 519 -5.44 34.21 0.47
N GLN A 520 -4.28 34.13 1.13
CA GLN A 520 -3.66 32.88 1.54
C GLN A 520 -3.50 32.77 3.05
N ARG A 521 -4.11 31.75 3.65
CA ARG A 521 -4.03 31.51 5.10
C ARG A 521 -2.62 31.07 5.51
N VAL A 522 -2.07 31.67 6.56
CA VAL A 522 -0.78 31.27 7.13
C VAL A 522 -1.01 30.31 8.28
N LEU A 523 -0.27 29.20 8.29
CA LEU A 523 -0.29 28.18 9.32
C LEU A 523 1.13 27.93 9.83
N ILE A 524 1.33 27.91 11.13
CA ILE A 524 2.63 27.65 11.77
C ILE A 524 2.50 26.38 12.61
N LEU A 525 3.32 25.39 12.31
CA LEU A 525 3.47 24.13 13.02
C LEU A 525 4.77 24.15 13.83
N VAL A 526 4.67 23.96 15.14
CA VAL A 526 5.84 23.88 16.04
C VAL A 526 5.52 22.98 17.24
N GLY A 527 6.33 21.94 17.48
CA GLY A 527 6.21 21.11 18.68
C GLY A 527 4.78 20.58 18.92
N GLY A 528 4.10 20.13 17.86
CA GLY A 528 2.71 19.64 17.92
C GLY A 528 1.63 20.72 18.10
N LEU A 529 1.99 22.00 18.05
CA LEU A 529 1.05 23.13 18.04
C LEU A 529 0.80 23.63 16.62
N GLU A 530 -0.44 24.03 16.35
CA GLU A 530 -0.88 24.65 15.11
C GLU A 530 -1.38 26.08 15.39
N TYR A 531 -0.73 27.08 14.81
CA TYR A 531 -1.07 28.50 14.96
C TYR A 531 -1.43 29.12 13.62
N SER A 532 -2.52 29.88 13.57
CA SER A 532 -2.98 30.58 12.36
C SER A 532 -2.93 32.10 12.61
N PRO A 533 -1.79 32.78 12.38
CA PRO A 533 -1.62 34.20 12.71
C PRO A 533 -2.45 35.16 11.82
N GLY A 534 -2.98 34.69 10.68
CA GLY A 534 -3.82 35.48 9.79
C GLY A 534 -3.73 35.04 8.33
N THR A 535 -4.17 35.91 7.43
CA THR A 535 -4.21 35.71 5.98
C THR A 535 -3.28 36.72 5.29
N LEU A 536 -2.54 36.28 4.28
CA LEU A 536 -1.73 37.13 3.42
C LEU A 536 -2.53 37.47 2.17
N HIS A 537 -2.61 38.75 1.80
CA HIS A 537 -3.23 39.17 0.55
C HIS A 537 -2.14 39.57 -0.45
N ILE A 538 -1.87 38.71 -1.43
CA ILE A 538 -0.79 38.91 -2.40
C ILE A 538 -1.38 39.52 -3.69
N TYR A 539 -1.03 40.78 -3.99
CA TYR A 539 -1.56 41.52 -5.13
C TYR A 539 -0.65 41.46 -6.36
N SER A 540 -1.23 41.41 -7.56
CA SER A 540 -0.50 41.43 -8.83
C SER A 540 -0.13 42.85 -9.25
N ASP A 541 1.13 43.10 -9.64
CA ASP A 541 1.57 44.39 -10.19
C ASP A 541 0.79 44.70 -11.48
N SER A 542 -0.07 45.72 -11.43
CA SER A 542 -0.52 46.45 -12.60
C SER A 542 -0.12 47.90 -12.42
N THR A 543 0.85 48.31 -13.23
CA THR A 543 1.28 49.69 -13.38
C THR A 543 0.20 50.49 -14.10
N LEU A 544 -0.35 51.49 -13.44
CA LEU A 544 -0.51 52.82 -14.03
C LEU A 544 -0.84 53.83 -12.93
N THR A 545 0.16 54.62 -12.59
CA THR A 545 0.00 55.88 -11.85
C THR A 545 -0.72 56.89 -12.75
N LEU A 546 -1.88 57.38 -12.32
CA LEU A 546 -2.50 58.55 -12.93
C LEU A 546 -2.23 59.79 -12.05
N PRO A 547 -1.42 60.76 -12.54
CA PRO A 547 -1.07 61.96 -11.80
C PRO A 547 -2.12 63.07 -11.98
N ALA A 548 -2.48 63.69 -10.85
CA ALA A 548 -2.99 65.05 -10.66
C ALA A 548 -4.04 65.62 -11.65
N ILE A 549 -5.31 65.72 -11.21
CA ILE A 549 -6.28 66.67 -11.77
C ILE A 549 -7.08 67.35 -10.65
N ILE A 550 -6.65 68.56 -10.32
CA ILE A 550 -7.52 69.66 -9.91
C ILE A 550 -7.57 70.62 -11.12
N GLY A 551 -8.77 70.99 -11.57
CA GLY A 551 -9.02 72.23 -12.33
C GLY A 551 -9.05 72.10 -13.86
N ILE A 552 -10.20 71.86 -14.50
CA ILE A 552 -11.13 72.88 -15.10
C ILE A 552 -10.49 73.56 -16.33
N GLY A 553 -11.07 73.62 -17.53
CA GLY A 553 -12.45 73.44 -17.99
C GLY A 553 -12.65 74.41 -19.16
N ALA A 554 -12.89 73.90 -20.38
CA ALA A 554 -13.47 74.65 -21.53
C ALA A 554 -13.51 73.79 -22.83
N GLY A 555 -12.71 72.73 -22.94
CA GLY A 555 -12.67 71.84 -24.13
C GLY A 555 -13.70 70.70 -24.17
N GLY A 556 -14.67 70.70 -23.25
CA GLY A 556 -15.56 69.56 -22.99
C GLY A 556 -16.64 69.29 -24.05
N GLY A 557 -16.92 70.25 -24.94
CA GLY A 557 -18.00 70.10 -25.93
C GLY A 557 -17.61 69.24 -27.14
N VAL A 558 -16.35 69.33 -27.59
CA VAL A 558 -15.91 68.68 -28.84
C VAL A 558 -15.39 67.25 -28.58
N LEU A 559 -14.88 66.99 -27.36
CA LEU A 559 -14.44 65.66 -26.95
C LEU A 559 -15.59 64.66 -26.79
N LEU A 560 -16.78 65.13 -26.37
CA LEU A 560 -17.92 64.27 -26.08
C LEU A 560 -18.44 63.52 -27.32
N ILE A 561 -18.40 64.17 -28.49
CA ILE A 561 -18.89 63.58 -29.75
C ILE A 561 -17.89 62.55 -30.29
N ALA A 562 -16.58 62.80 -30.15
CA ALA A 562 -15.54 61.82 -30.50
C ALA A 562 -15.54 60.61 -29.56
N ILE A 563 -15.82 60.82 -28.27
CA ILE A 563 -15.91 59.75 -27.26
C ILE A 563 -17.08 58.81 -27.55
N ILE A 564 -18.24 59.29 -28.03
CA ILE A 564 -19.39 58.40 -28.33
C ILE A 564 -19.07 57.45 -29.50
N ALA A 565 -18.40 57.93 -30.55
CA ALA A 565 -17.98 57.09 -31.68
C ALA A 565 -16.92 56.05 -31.25
N VAL A 566 -15.95 56.46 -30.43
CA VAL A 566 -14.94 55.57 -29.84
C VAL A 566 -15.58 54.57 -28.87
N LEU A 567 -16.60 54.96 -28.10
CA LEU A 567 -17.33 54.06 -27.18
C LEU A 567 -18.13 52.98 -27.91
N ILE A 568 -18.69 53.27 -29.08
CA ILE A 568 -19.39 52.26 -29.91
C ILE A 568 -18.37 51.28 -30.52
N ALA A 569 -17.24 51.77 -31.01
CA ALA A 569 -16.14 50.94 -31.51
C ALA A 569 -15.48 50.12 -30.39
N TYR A 570 -15.30 50.72 -29.22
CA TYR A 570 -14.83 50.06 -27.99
C TYR A 570 -15.82 48.98 -27.61
N LYS A 571 -17.13 49.27 -27.43
CA LYS A 571 -18.13 48.24 -27.09
C LYS A 571 -18.19 47.06 -28.05
N ARG A 572 -17.98 47.26 -29.36
CA ARG A 572 -17.88 46.13 -30.32
C ARG A 572 -16.62 45.30 -30.08
N LYS A 573 -15.46 45.94 -29.88
CA LYS A 573 -14.19 45.26 -29.59
C LYS A 573 -14.15 44.62 -28.20
N THR A 574 -14.80 45.22 -27.19
CA THR A 574 -14.96 44.66 -25.85
C THR A 574 -15.91 43.47 -25.84
N ARG A 575 -16.95 43.45 -26.70
CA ARG A 575 -17.83 42.28 -26.84
C ARG A 575 -17.12 41.08 -27.46
N ASP A 576 -16.22 41.34 -28.41
CA ASP A 576 -15.35 40.30 -28.97
C ASP A 576 -14.28 39.87 -27.95
N ALA A 577 -13.73 40.81 -27.16
CA ALA A 577 -12.82 40.52 -26.06
C ALA A 577 -13.48 39.68 -24.93
N ASP A 578 -14.72 40.00 -24.54
CA ASP A 578 -15.52 39.24 -23.57
C ASP A 578 -15.90 37.85 -24.11
N ARG A 579 -16.18 37.73 -25.42
CA ARG A 579 -16.40 36.42 -26.06
C ARG A 579 -15.12 35.59 -26.07
N THR A 580 -13.96 36.20 -26.32
CA THR A 580 -12.67 35.51 -26.22
C THR A 580 -12.33 35.17 -24.77
N LEU A 581 -12.64 36.03 -23.80
CA LEU A 581 -12.40 35.79 -22.37
C LEU A 581 -13.33 34.70 -21.82
N LYS A 582 -14.60 34.67 -22.23
CA LYS A 582 -15.53 33.57 -21.91
C LYS A 582 -15.12 32.25 -22.56
N ARG A 583 -14.60 32.29 -23.78
CA ARG A 583 -14.00 31.10 -24.42
C ARG A 583 -12.77 30.62 -23.65
N LEU A 584 -11.91 31.53 -23.21
CA LEU A 584 -10.72 31.20 -22.41
C LEU A 584 -11.11 30.67 -21.01
N GLN A 585 -12.11 31.25 -20.35
CA GLN A 585 -12.64 30.75 -19.06
C GLN A 585 -13.27 29.37 -19.22
N LEU A 586 -14.13 29.14 -20.23
CA LEU A 586 -14.68 27.80 -20.52
C LEU A 586 -13.58 26.78 -20.86
N GLN A 587 -12.52 27.21 -21.54
CA GLN A 587 -11.35 26.37 -21.79
C GLN A 587 -10.60 26.07 -20.49
N MET A 588 -10.49 27.03 -19.58
CA MET A 588 -9.85 26.88 -18.27
C MET A 588 -10.67 25.97 -17.34
N ASP A 589 -12.00 26.14 -17.29
CA ASP A 589 -12.91 25.29 -16.51
C ASP A 589 -12.92 23.84 -17.04
N ASN A 590 -12.84 23.66 -18.35
CA ASN A 590 -12.73 22.34 -18.97
C ASN A 590 -11.36 21.70 -18.68
N LEU A 591 -10.28 22.49 -18.64
CA LEU A 591 -8.97 22.02 -18.19
C LEU A 591 -9.00 21.65 -16.70
N GLU A 592 -9.58 22.48 -15.83
CA GLU A 592 -9.69 22.24 -14.39
C GLU A 592 -10.51 20.97 -14.09
N SER A 593 -11.67 20.81 -14.72
CA SER A 593 -12.52 19.63 -14.58
C SER A 593 -11.81 18.34 -15.03
N ARG A 594 -11.02 18.39 -16.11
CA ARG A 594 -10.21 17.26 -16.59
C ARG A 594 -9.11 16.88 -15.60
N VAL A 595 -8.41 17.86 -15.04
CA VAL A 595 -7.35 17.63 -14.04
C VAL A 595 -7.95 17.06 -12.75
N ALA A 596 -9.09 17.58 -12.31
CA ALA A 596 -9.77 17.10 -11.11
C ALA A 596 -10.27 15.64 -11.26
N LEU A 597 -10.78 15.27 -12.44
CA LEU A 597 -11.19 13.90 -12.73
C LEU A 597 -9.98 12.96 -12.76
N GLU A 598 -8.90 13.37 -13.41
CA GLU A 598 -7.67 12.59 -13.52
C GLU A 598 -7.02 12.32 -12.16
N CYS A 599 -6.97 13.34 -11.29
CA CYS A 599 -6.49 13.16 -9.91
C CYS A 599 -7.38 12.21 -9.10
N LYS A 600 -8.71 12.25 -9.30
CA LYS A 600 -9.66 11.33 -8.62
C LYS A 600 -9.51 9.88 -9.11
N GLU A 601 -9.40 9.68 -10.41
CA GLU A 601 -9.16 8.35 -11.01
C GLU A 601 -7.83 7.78 -10.55
N ALA A 602 -6.74 8.56 -10.62
CA ALA A 602 -5.42 8.13 -10.16
C ALA A 602 -5.41 7.74 -8.67
N PHE A 603 -6.17 8.45 -7.83
CA PHE A 603 -6.32 8.13 -6.42
C PHE A 603 -7.14 6.85 -6.18
N ALA A 604 -8.21 6.63 -6.96
CA ALA A 604 -9.03 5.43 -6.87
C ALA A 604 -8.27 4.17 -7.34
N GLU A 605 -7.53 4.26 -8.45
CA GLU A 605 -6.70 3.18 -9.01
C GLU A 605 -5.60 2.73 -8.02
N LEU A 606 -5.01 3.67 -7.27
CA LEU A 606 -4.02 3.39 -6.23
C LEU A 606 -4.54 2.47 -5.11
N GLN A 607 -5.85 2.42 -4.86
CA GLN A 607 -6.44 1.60 -3.79
C GLN A 607 -6.86 0.20 -4.24
N THR A 608 -7.10 -0.03 -5.53
CA THR A 608 -7.69 -1.28 -6.05
C THR A 608 -6.69 -2.27 -6.65
N ASP A 609 -5.52 -1.81 -7.10
CA ASP A 609 -4.69 -2.56 -8.06
C ASP A 609 -3.78 -3.65 -7.48
N ILE A 610 -3.44 -3.59 -6.20
CA ILE A 610 -2.44 -4.49 -5.58
C ILE A 610 -2.94 -5.96 -5.50
N GLN A 611 -4.25 -6.17 -5.38
CA GLN A 611 -4.85 -7.51 -5.23
C GLN A 611 -5.12 -8.22 -6.56
N GLU A 612 -5.37 -7.49 -7.66
CA GLU A 612 -5.64 -8.08 -8.97
C GLU A 612 -4.37 -8.71 -9.58
N LEU A 613 -3.24 -8.02 -9.47
CA LEU A 613 -1.95 -8.46 -10.05
C LEU A 613 -1.40 -9.74 -9.41
N THR A 614 -1.72 -10.00 -8.13
CA THR A 614 -1.21 -11.19 -7.44
C THR A 614 -1.99 -12.46 -7.81
N ASN A 615 -3.29 -12.33 -8.11
CA ASN A 615 -4.17 -13.47 -8.40
C ASN A 615 -3.97 -14.04 -9.82
N ASP A 616 -3.65 -13.21 -10.81
CA ASP A 616 -3.47 -13.64 -12.21
C ASP A 616 -2.12 -14.33 -12.48
N MET A 617 -1.21 -14.27 -11.52
CA MET A 617 0.17 -14.74 -11.61
C MET A 617 0.42 -16.13 -11.00
N ASP A 618 -0.54 -16.68 -10.24
CA ASP A 618 -0.44 -18.02 -9.66
C ASP A 618 -0.47 -19.12 -10.75
N GLY A 619 0.54 -20.00 -10.74
CA GLY A 619 0.57 -21.22 -11.57
C GLY A 619 1.31 -21.15 -12.91
N VAL A 620 1.99 -20.04 -13.24
CA VAL A 620 2.79 -19.92 -14.49
C VAL A 620 4.20 -20.52 -14.29
N LYS A 621 4.56 -21.52 -15.10
CA LYS A 621 5.93 -22.06 -15.12
C LYS A 621 6.89 -21.04 -15.73
N ILE A 622 7.97 -20.70 -15.01
CA ILE A 622 8.96 -19.72 -15.46
C ILE A 622 9.74 -20.26 -16.68
N PRO A 623 9.75 -19.55 -17.83
CA PRO A 623 10.39 -20.02 -19.06
C PRO A 623 11.89 -19.69 -19.06
N PHE A 624 12.65 -20.29 -18.14
CA PHE A 624 14.11 -20.12 -18.11
C PHE A 624 14.76 -20.63 -19.41
N LEU A 625 15.69 -19.84 -19.94
CA LEU A 625 16.56 -20.26 -21.04
C LEU A 625 17.52 -21.35 -20.56
N GLU A 626 17.99 -22.14 -21.52
CA GLU A 626 19.09 -23.07 -21.31
C GLU A 626 20.39 -22.31 -21.07
N TYR A 627 21.32 -22.96 -20.35
CA TYR A 627 22.61 -22.37 -19.98
C TYR A 627 23.35 -21.80 -21.19
N ARG A 628 23.41 -22.57 -22.28
CA ARG A 628 24.01 -22.17 -23.56
C ARG A 628 23.41 -20.89 -24.13
N THR A 629 22.09 -20.80 -24.20
CA THR A 629 21.40 -19.63 -24.77
C THR A 629 21.55 -18.40 -23.88
N TYR A 630 21.43 -18.58 -22.56
CA TYR A 630 21.65 -17.52 -21.58
C TYR A 630 23.06 -16.93 -21.67
N THR A 631 24.08 -17.79 -21.62
CA THR A 631 25.48 -17.36 -21.67
C THR A 631 25.82 -16.67 -23.00
N MET A 632 25.29 -17.16 -24.11
CA MET A 632 25.44 -16.53 -25.43
C MET A 632 24.83 -15.13 -25.48
N ARG A 633 23.61 -14.96 -24.98
CA ARG A 633 22.93 -13.65 -24.96
C ARG A 633 23.69 -12.61 -24.12
N VAL A 634 24.40 -13.04 -23.07
CA VAL A 634 25.20 -12.14 -22.22
C VAL A 634 26.61 -11.88 -22.77
N MET A 635 27.28 -12.90 -23.30
CA MET A 635 28.65 -12.79 -23.80
C MET A 635 28.71 -12.09 -25.17
N PHE A 636 27.73 -12.36 -26.03
CA PHE A 636 27.63 -11.82 -27.39
C PHE A 636 26.25 -11.17 -27.62
N PRO A 637 25.95 -10.05 -26.95
CA PRO A 637 24.63 -9.42 -27.02
C PRO A 637 24.28 -9.03 -28.46
N GLY A 638 23.07 -9.39 -28.91
CA GLY A 638 22.54 -9.04 -30.23
C GLY A 638 22.96 -9.96 -31.38
N ILE A 639 23.72 -11.04 -31.11
CA ILE A 639 24.10 -12.03 -32.13
C ILE A 639 23.35 -13.33 -31.87
N GLU A 640 22.41 -13.69 -32.74
CA GLU A 640 21.58 -14.90 -32.58
C GLU A 640 22.32 -16.18 -33.00
N GLU A 641 23.05 -16.14 -34.12
CA GLU A 641 23.84 -17.28 -34.61
C GLU A 641 25.35 -16.96 -34.58
N HIS A 642 26.00 -17.22 -33.45
CA HIS A 642 27.44 -17.00 -33.33
C HIS A 642 28.24 -18.22 -33.82
N PRO A 643 29.37 -18.03 -34.55
CA PRO A 643 30.23 -19.13 -35.03
C PRO A 643 30.70 -20.10 -33.94
N VAL A 644 30.87 -19.61 -32.71
CA VAL A 644 31.26 -20.40 -31.52
C VAL A 644 30.28 -21.54 -31.19
N LEU A 645 29.06 -21.49 -31.72
CA LEU A 645 28.04 -22.52 -31.55
C LEU A 645 28.05 -23.58 -32.65
N LYS A 646 28.72 -23.31 -33.78
CA LYS A 646 28.78 -24.18 -34.96
C LYS A 646 30.10 -24.96 -34.98
N GLU A 647 30.07 -26.14 -35.55
CA GLU A 647 31.29 -26.89 -35.85
C GLU A 647 32.09 -26.18 -36.94
N LEU A 648 33.42 -26.15 -36.77
CA LEU A 648 34.32 -25.48 -37.70
C LEU A 648 34.75 -26.46 -38.80
N ASP A 649 34.13 -26.36 -39.98
CA ASP A 649 34.61 -27.04 -41.18
C ASP A 649 35.90 -26.35 -41.68
N SER A 650 37.06 -26.87 -41.26
CA SER A 650 38.37 -26.32 -41.60
C SER A 650 39.34 -27.40 -42.09
N PRO A 651 40.28 -27.07 -42.99
CA PRO A 651 41.28 -28.04 -43.43
C PRO A 651 42.23 -28.44 -42.29
N ALA A 652 42.79 -29.66 -42.38
CA ALA A 652 43.53 -30.29 -41.28
C ALA A 652 44.76 -29.49 -40.79
N ASN A 653 45.37 -28.68 -41.66
CA ASN A 653 46.44 -27.74 -41.32
C ASN A 653 45.96 -26.63 -40.37
N VAL A 654 44.78 -26.05 -40.65
CA VAL A 654 44.14 -25.01 -39.82
C VAL A 654 43.76 -25.59 -38.47
N GLU A 655 43.12 -26.76 -38.44
CA GLU A 655 42.79 -27.42 -37.18
C GLU A 655 44.03 -27.70 -36.32
N LYS A 656 45.11 -28.21 -36.95
CA LYS A 656 46.38 -28.46 -36.27
C LYS A 656 47.00 -27.17 -35.72
N ALA A 657 46.92 -26.07 -36.45
CA ALA A 657 47.39 -24.77 -36.00
C ALA A 657 46.57 -24.22 -34.83
N LEU A 658 45.24 -24.33 -34.88
CA LEU A 658 44.35 -23.92 -33.78
C LEU A 658 44.58 -24.76 -32.52
N ARG A 659 44.87 -26.06 -32.64
CA ARG A 659 45.26 -26.90 -31.50
C ARG A 659 46.60 -26.47 -30.88
N LEU A 660 47.59 -26.08 -31.70
CA LEU A 660 48.85 -25.49 -31.19
C LEU A 660 48.59 -24.14 -30.50
N PHE A 661 47.69 -23.33 -31.05
CA PHE A 661 47.30 -22.08 -30.43
C PHE A 661 46.57 -22.30 -29.09
N SER A 662 45.69 -23.30 -29.00
CA SER A 662 45.09 -23.72 -27.73
C SER A 662 46.14 -24.07 -26.67
N GLN A 663 47.18 -24.82 -27.04
CA GLN A 663 48.29 -25.15 -26.12
C GLN A 663 49.05 -23.90 -25.66
N LEU A 664 49.16 -22.87 -26.51
CA LEU A 664 49.73 -21.58 -26.11
C LEU A 664 48.84 -20.83 -25.12
N LEU A 665 47.52 -20.80 -25.32
CA LEU A 665 46.59 -20.18 -24.37
C LEU A 665 46.59 -20.84 -22.99
N HIS A 666 46.90 -22.14 -22.91
CA HIS A 666 47.09 -22.85 -21.64
C HIS A 666 48.41 -22.52 -20.93
N ASN A 667 49.30 -21.71 -21.52
CA ASN A 667 50.46 -21.16 -20.84
C ASN A 667 50.12 -19.79 -20.23
N LYS A 668 50.13 -19.71 -18.89
CA LYS A 668 49.77 -18.49 -18.14
C LYS A 668 50.51 -17.25 -18.66
N MET A 669 51.82 -17.34 -18.85
CA MET A 669 52.63 -16.19 -19.28
C MET A 669 52.31 -15.77 -20.72
N PHE A 670 52.10 -16.73 -21.62
CA PHE A 670 51.66 -16.41 -22.99
C PHE A 670 50.36 -15.62 -22.99
N LEU A 671 49.35 -16.10 -22.24
CA LEU A 671 48.02 -15.49 -22.21
C LEU A 671 48.04 -14.09 -21.60
N LEU A 672 48.78 -13.88 -20.52
CA LEU A 672 48.99 -12.55 -19.93
C LEU A 672 49.66 -11.60 -20.93
N MET A 673 50.76 -12.03 -21.55
CA MET A 673 51.46 -11.21 -22.55
C MET A 673 50.59 -10.91 -23.78
N PHE A 674 49.80 -11.88 -24.23
CA PHE A 674 48.87 -11.71 -25.34
C PHE A 674 47.84 -10.61 -25.04
N ILE A 675 47.16 -10.68 -23.89
CA ILE A 675 46.15 -9.69 -23.49
C ILE A 675 46.77 -8.32 -23.29
N HIS A 676 47.86 -8.22 -22.52
CA HIS A 676 48.54 -6.95 -22.25
C HIS A 676 49.04 -6.28 -23.53
N THR A 677 49.51 -7.07 -24.50
CA THR A 677 49.98 -6.55 -25.80
C THR A 677 48.83 -6.00 -26.63
N LEU A 678 47.68 -6.68 -26.66
CA LEU A 678 46.48 -6.21 -27.36
C LEU A 678 45.94 -4.91 -26.75
N GLU A 679 45.83 -4.85 -25.41
CA GLU A 679 45.32 -3.67 -24.71
C GLU A 679 46.21 -2.43 -24.85
N ALA A 680 47.51 -2.62 -25.07
CA ALA A 680 48.45 -1.53 -25.32
C ALA A 680 48.23 -0.85 -26.68
N GLN A 681 47.50 -1.48 -27.61
CA GLN A 681 47.30 -0.93 -28.96
C GLN A 681 46.16 0.09 -29.00
N ARG A 682 46.44 1.26 -29.59
CA ARG A 682 45.42 2.32 -29.77
C ARG A 682 44.29 1.92 -30.72
N SER A 683 44.57 1.02 -31.67
CA SER A 683 43.57 0.52 -32.63
C SER A 683 42.68 -0.59 -32.08
N PHE A 684 42.96 -1.07 -30.86
CA PHE A 684 42.15 -2.07 -30.17
C PHE A 684 40.98 -1.36 -29.49
N SER A 685 39.77 -1.56 -29.99
CA SER A 685 38.57 -0.83 -29.56
C SER A 685 37.91 -1.44 -28.30
N MET A 686 36.94 -0.73 -27.70
CA MET A 686 36.14 -1.27 -26.59
C MET A 686 35.35 -2.52 -27.00
N ARG A 687 34.86 -2.55 -28.25
CA ARG A 687 34.19 -3.71 -28.83
C ARG A 687 35.15 -4.89 -28.97
N ASP A 688 36.38 -4.64 -29.41
CA ASP A 688 37.41 -5.69 -29.52
C ASP A 688 37.77 -6.28 -28.16
N ARG A 689 37.94 -5.45 -27.12
CA ARG A 689 38.15 -5.91 -25.73
C ARG A 689 37.03 -6.85 -25.29
N GLY A 690 35.80 -6.42 -25.54
CA GLY A 690 34.60 -7.19 -25.22
C GLY A 690 34.56 -8.54 -25.91
N ASN A 691 34.88 -8.54 -27.21
CA ASN A 691 34.87 -9.74 -28.05
C ASN A 691 35.98 -10.72 -27.65
N VAL A 692 37.22 -10.24 -27.50
CA VAL A 692 38.37 -11.06 -27.06
C VAL A 692 38.10 -11.69 -25.70
N ALA A 693 37.57 -10.93 -24.74
CA ALA A 693 37.21 -11.46 -23.43
C ALA A 693 36.16 -12.57 -23.51
N SER A 694 35.10 -12.39 -24.30
CA SER A 694 34.06 -13.41 -24.50
C SER A 694 34.57 -14.65 -25.23
N LEU A 695 35.38 -14.49 -26.27
CA LEU A 695 35.98 -15.62 -26.98
C LEU A 695 36.99 -16.38 -26.11
N LEU A 696 37.81 -15.69 -25.31
CA LEU A 696 38.73 -16.33 -24.36
C LEU A 696 37.97 -17.13 -23.30
N MET A 697 36.93 -16.54 -22.72
CA MET A 697 36.11 -17.23 -21.71
C MET A 697 35.36 -18.43 -22.30
N ALA A 698 34.86 -18.32 -23.54
CA ALA A 698 34.26 -19.46 -24.24
C ALA A 698 35.29 -20.56 -24.54
N ALA A 699 36.51 -20.21 -24.99
CA ALA A 699 37.58 -21.17 -25.25
C ALA A 699 38.10 -21.84 -23.97
N LEU A 700 38.04 -21.15 -22.83
CA LEU A 700 38.49 -21.64 -21.53
C LEU A 700 37.37 -22.19 -20.63
N GLN A 701 36.12 -22.28 -21.12
CA GLN A 701 34.98 -22.80 -20.35
C GLN A 701 35.24 -24.22 -19.78
N GLY A 702 35.95 -25.04 -20.53
CA GLY A 702 36.33 -26.39 -20.09
C GLY A 702 37.45 -26.44 -19.04
N ARG A 703 38.03 -25.30 -18.64
CA ARG A 703 39.11 -25.17 -17.63
C ARG A 703 38.95 -23.87 -16.82
N MET A 704 37.82 -23.74 -16.13
CA MET A 704 37.45 -22.56 -15.36
C MET A 704 38.38 -22.30 -14.18
N GLU A 705 39.00 -23.35 -13.62
CA GLU A 705 40.05 -23.24 -12.60
C GLU A 705 41.24 -22.43 -13.14
N TYR A 706 41.75 -22.79 -14.34
CA TYR A 706 42.83 -22.06 -14.99
C TYR A 706 42.40 -20.64 -15.39
N ALA A 707 41.19 -20.49 -15.95
CA ALA A 707 40.65 -19.18 -16.33
C ALA A 707 40.56 -18.22 -15.13
N THR A 708 40.15 -18.74 -13.96
CA THR A 708 40.04 -17.96 -12.72
C THR A 708 41.40 -17.50 -12.20
N VAL A 709 42.42 -18.35 -12.27
CA VAL A 709 43.80 -17.98 -11.91
C VAL A 709 44.34 -16.87 -12.80
N VAL A 710 44.10 -16.95 -14.11
CA VAL A 710 44.51 -15.90 -15.06
C VAL A 710 43.72 -14.61 -14.82
N LEU A 711 42.41 -14.70 -14.62
CA LEU A 711 41.56 -13.55 -14.33
C LEU A 711 42.00 -12.80 -13.07
N LYS A 712 42.27 -13.52 -11.96
CA LYS A 712 42.79 -12.92 -10.73
C LYS A 712 44.10 -12.18 -10.96
N GLN A 713 45.01 -12.74 -11.76
CA GLN A 713 46.26 -12.07 -12.10
C GLN A 713 46.01 -10.81 -12.93
N LEU A 714 45.20 -10.88 -13.99
CA LEU A 714 44.89 -9.72 -14.82
C LEU A 714 44.21 -8.59 -14.04
N LEU A 715 43.31 -8.94 -13.10
CA LEU A 715 42.68 -7.96 -12.21
C LEU A 715 43.70 -7.35 -11.24
N ALA A 716 44.62 -8.14 -10.69
CA ALA A 716 45.69 -7.65 -9.83
C ALA A 716 46.61 -6.68 -10.59
N ASP A 717 47.03 -7.03 -11.81
CA ASP A 717 47.83 -6.18 -12.69
C ASP A 717 47.08 -4.88 -13.03
N LEU A 718 45.77 -4.96 -13.29
CA LEU A 718 44.91 -3.80 -13.55
C LEU A 718 44.79 -2.87 -12.34
N ILE A 719 44.62 -3.43 -11.14
CA ILE A 719 44.57 -2.68 -9.88
C ILE A 719 45.90 -1.95 -9.67
N GLU A 720 47.01 -2.66 -9.78
CA GLU A 720 48.36 -2.12 -9.58
C GLU A 720 48.65 -0.99 -10.56
N LYS A 721 48.45 -1.22 -11.86
CA LYS A 721 48.66 -0.21 -12.91
C LYS A 721 47.80 1.04 -12.70
N ASN A 722 46.55 0.90 -12.24
CA ASN A 722 45.69 2.06 -11.96
C ASN A 722 46.17 2.87 -10.76
N LEU A 723 46.62 2.20 -9.70
CA LEU A 723 47.15 2.86 -8.50
C LEU A 723 48.50 3.53 -8.80
N GLU A 724 49.38 2.91 -9.59
CA GLU A 724 50.64 3.50 -10.05
C GLU A 724 50.42 4.76 -10.89
N ASN A 725 49.39 4.77 -11.75
CA ASN A 725 48.99 5.93 -12.53
C ASN A 725 48.36 7.06 -11.68
N ARG A 726 48.28 6.90 -10.35
CA ARG A 726 47.65 7.83 -9.41
C ARG A 726 46.18 8.12 -9.70
N ASN A 727 45.49 7.19 -10.36
CA ASN A 727 44.05 7.29 -10.53
C ASN A 727 43.36 7.12 -9.17
N HIS A 728 42.23 7.81 -8.97
CA HIS A 728 41.49 7.71 -7.72
C HIS A 728 40.98 6.26 -7.51
N PRO A 729 41.25 5.59 -6.37
CA PRO A 729 40.92 4.18 -6.17
C PRO A 729 39.43 3.83 -6.39
N LYS A 730 38.51 4.73 -6.02
CA LYS A 730 37.05 4.56 -6.25
C LYS A 730 36.64 4.55 -7.74
N LEU A 731 37.52 4.93 -8.68
CA LEU A 731 37.22 4.88 -10.12
C LEU A 731 37.52 3.51 -10.76
N LEU A 732 38.21 2.63 -10.04
CA LEU A 732 38.56 1.30 -10.53
C LEU A 732 37.30 0.46 -10.79
N LEU A 733 37.32 -0.34 -11.86
CA LEU A 733 36.22 -1.20 -12.31
C LEU A 733 34.93 -0.45 -12.67
N ARG A 734 34.93 0.88 -12.77
CA ARG A 734 33.72 1.67 -13.02
C ARG A 734 33.21 1.58 -14.46
N ARG A 735 34.10 1.37 -15.43
CA ARG A 735 33.79 1.29 -16.87
C ARG A 735 34.52 0.09 -17.46
N THR A 736 33.92 -0.64 -18.40
CA THR A 736 34.53 -1.84 -19.01
C THR A 736 35.65 -1.50 -19.99
N GLU A 737 36.76 -0.96 -19.50
CA GLU A 737 37.86 -0.45 -20.32
C GLU A 737 39.00 -1.46 -20.52
N SER A 738 38.90 -2.63 -19.88
CA SER A 738 39.81 -3.76 -20.05
C SER A 738 39.11 -5.07 -20.42
N VAL A 739 39.89 -5.97 -21.03
CA VAL A 739 39.56 -7.38 -21.28
C VAL A 739 39.29 -8.09 -19.96
N ALA A 740 40.10 -7.82 -18.92
CA ALA A 740 39.96 -8.42 -17.59
C ALA A 740 38.58 -8.16 -16.97
N GLU A 741 38.08 -6.92 -17.08
CA GLU A 741 36.76 -6.55 -16.57
C GLU A 741 35.61 -7.24 -17.29
N LYS A 742 35.70 -7.40 -18.62
CA LYS A 742 34.69 -8.17 -19.36
C LYS A 742 34.79 -9.66 -19.06
N MET A 743 36.01 -10.20 -18.92
CA MET A 743 36.22 -11.58 -18.47
C MET A 743 35.59 -11.82 -17.10
N LEU A 744 35.69 -10.86 -16.17
CA LEU A 744 35.03 -10.91 -14.86
C LEU A 744 33.49 -10.96 -14.99
N THR A 745 32.88 -10.13 -15.84
CA THR A 745 31.44 -10.20 -16.11
C THR A 745 31.03 -11.57 -16.65
N ASN A 746 31.80 -12.12 -17.60
CA ASN A 746 31.55 -13.43 -18.19
C ASN A 746 31.74 -14.56 -17.16
N TRP A 747 32.71 -14.44 -16.26
CA TRP A 747 32.95 -15.38 -15.16
C TRP A 747 31.77 -15.43 -14.19
N PHE A 748 31.24 -14.27 -13.77
CA PHE A 748 30.00 -14.24 -12.97
C PHE A 748 28.80 -14.79 -13.74
N THR A 749 28.74 -14.56 -15.06
CA THR A 749 27.67 -15.11 -15.91
C THR A 749 27.63 -16.63 -15.82
N PHE A 750 28.79 -17.30 -15.95
CA PHE A 750 28.85 -18.75 -15.81
C PHE A 750 28.46 -19.24 -14.42
N LEU A 751 29.00 -18.61 -13.37
CA LEU A 751 28.89 -19.14 -12.01
C LEU A 751 27.62 -18.73 -11.25
N LEU A 752 26.89 -17.71 -11.71
CA LEU A 752 25.65 -17.25 -11.07
C LEU A 752 24.36 -17.76 -11.75
N HIS A 753 24.48 -18.53 -12.84
CA HIS A 753 23.30 -19.09 -13.52
C HIS A 753 22.44 -19.95 -12.59
N ARG A 754 23.06 -20.77 -11.72
CA ARG A 754 22.32 -21.57 -10.73
C ARG A 754 21.56 -20.70 -9.73
N PHE A 755 22.19 -19.64 -9.23
CA PHE A 755 21.55 -18.69 -8.33
C PHE A 755 20.39 -17.94 -8.99
N LEU A 756 20.51 -17.60 -10.28
CA LEU A 756 19.39 -17.08 -11.06
C LEU A 756 18.25 -18.11 -11.15
N LYS A 757 18.53 -19.38 -11.40
CA LYS A 757 17.46 -20.40 -11.48
C LYS A 757 16.78 -20.71 -10.15
N GLU A 758 17.54 -20.75 -9.05
CA GLU A 758 17.04 -21.23 -7.75
C GLU A 758 16.51 -20.11 -6.84
N CYS A 759 16.99 -18.87 -7.00
CA CYS A 759 16.67 -17.77 -6.09
C CYS A 759 16.15 -16.53 -6.83
N ALA A 760 17.01 -15.84 -7.58
CA ALA A 760 16.71 -14.49 -8.06
C ALA A 760 15.85 -14.43 -9.35
N GLY A 761 15.72 -15.54 -10.08
CA GLY A 761 14.99 -15.59 -11.33
C GLY A 761 13.48 -15.53 -11.15
N GLU A 762 12.94 -16.11 -10.09
CA GLU A 762 11.51 -15.99 -9.75
C GLU A 762 11.11 -14.53 -9.55
N PRO A 763 11.66 -13.76 -8.59
CA PRO A 763 11.26 -12.37 -8.39
C PRO A 763 11.57 -11.48 -9.61
N LEU A 764 12.62 -11.77 -10.39
CA LEU A 764 12.91 -11.04 -11.63
C LEU A 764 11.83 -11.27 -12.70
N PHE A 765 11.38 -12.51 -12.87
CA PHE A 765 10.31 -12.85 -13.81
C PHE A 765 8.98 -12.25 -13.35
N MET A 766 8.70 -12.32 -12.04
CA MET A 766 7.51 -11.70 -11.45
C MET A 766 7.48 -10.20 -11.66
N LEU A 767 8.61 -9.50 -11.48
CA LEU A 767 8.73 -8.07 -11.77
C LEU A 767 8.48 -7.76 -13.26
N TYR A 768 9.04 -8.56 -14.18
CA TYR A 768 8.79 -8.38 -15.61
C TYR A 768 7.30 -8.53 -15.95
N CYS A 769 6.66 -9.59 -15.45
CA CYS A 769 5.23 -9.83 -15.67
C CYS A 769 4.37 -8.73 -15.07
N ALA A 770 4.68 -8.30 -13.84
CA ALA A 770 4.00 -7.21 -13.16
C ALA A 770 4.09 -5.89 -13.95
N ILE A 771 5.30 -5.55 -14.43
CA ILE A 771 5.49 -4.37 -15.31
C ILE A 771 4.63 -4.53 -16.56
N LYS A 772 4.77 -5.64 -17.30
CA LYS A 772 4.06 -5.87 -18.57
C LYS A 772 2.55 -5.72 -18.39
N GLN A 773 1.96 -6.43 -17.43
CA GLN A 773 0.53 -6.38 -17.13
C GLN A 773 0.07 -4.97 -16.71
N GLN A 774 0.85 -4.28 -15.88
CA GLN A 774 0.52 -2.91 -15.48
C GLN A 774 0.54 -1.93 -16.66
N MET A 775 1.46 -2.08 -17.61
CA MET A 775 1.47 -1.22 -18.81
C MET A 775 0.26 -1.52 -19.70
N GLU A 776 -0.07 -2.80 -19.90
CA GLU A 776 -1.14 -3.27 -20.80
C GLU A 776 -2.56 -2.99 -20.29
N LYS A 777 -2.70 -2.68 -19.00
CA LYS A 777 -3.95 -2.20 -18.39
C LYS A 777 -4.39 -0.83 -18.93
N GLY A 778 -3.43 -0.03 -19.42
CA GLY A 778 -3.68 1.29 -19.99
C GLY A 778 -3.32 1.39 -21.47
N PRO A 779 -3.68 2.49 -22.14
CA PRO A 779 -3.31 2.72 -23.54
C PRO A 779 -1.79 2.74 -23.76
N ILE A 780 -1.35 2.08 -24.83
CA ILE A 780 0.04 2.08 -25.31
C ILE A 780 0.04 2.55 -26.77
N ASP A 781 0.83 3.58 -27.08
CA ASP A 781 1.03 4.02 -28.46
C ASP A 781 1.97 3.07 -29.20
N ALA A 782 1.52 2.50 -30.31
CA ALA A 782 2.26 1.48 -31.06
C ALA A 782 3.43 2.06 -31.88
N ILE A 783 3.44 3.37 -32.11
CA ILE A 783 4.46 4.07 -32.89
C ILE A 783 5.51 4.70 -31.98
N THR A 784 5.10 5.45 -30.95
CA THR A 784 6.03 6.12 -30.02
C THR A 784 6.51 5.19 -28.89
N GLY A 785 5.76 4.13 -28.60
CA GLY A 785 5.99 3.23 -27.47
C GLY A 785 5.74 3.90 -26.11
N GLU A 786 5.02 5.02 -26.09
CA GLU A 786 4.59 5.68 -24.85
C GLU A 786 3.37 4.95 -24.27
N ALA A 787 3.25 4.90 -22.94
CA ALA A 787 2.12 4.30 -22.26
C ALA A 787 1.51 5.21 -21.19
N ARG A 788 0.24 4.99 -20.83
CA ARG A 788 -0.44 5.71 -19.75
C ARG A 788 0.17 5.40 -18.38
N TYR A 789 0.35 4.11 -18.09
CA TYR A 789 1.05 3.63 -16.91
C TYR A 789 2.49 3.39 -17.34
N SER A 790 3.42 4.24 -16.90
CA SER A 790 4.85 4.11 -17.18
C SER A 790 5.60 4.40 -15.89
N LEU A 791 6.78 3.79 -15.69
CA LEU A 791 7.73 4.23 -14.67
C LEU A 791 8.70 5.29 -15.19
N SER A 792 8.80 5.44 -16.50
CA SER A 792 9.67 6.41 -17.16
C SER A 792 8.87 7.63 -17.62
N GLU A 793 9.30 8.82 -17.19
CA GLU A 793 8.71 10.10 -17.60
C GLU A 793 8.84 10.35 -19.12
N ASP A 794 9.88 9.80 -19.75
CA ASP A 794 10.14 9.94 -21.19
C ASP A 794 9.19 9.10 -22.05
N LYS A 795 8.60 8.05 -21.47
CA LYS A 795 7.68 7.13 -22.13
C LYS A 795 6.25 7.25 -21.60
N LEU A 796 5.94 8.36 -20.95
CA LEU A 796 4.63 8.64 -20.38
C LEU A 796 3.75 9.38 -21.41
N ILE A 797 2.56 8.86 -21.70
CA ILE A 797 1.61 9.56 -22.57
C ILE A 797 1.13 10.85 -21.86
N ARG A 798 1.45 12.00 -22.45
CA ARG A 798 1.07 13.35 -21.96
C ARG A 798 -0.20 13.90 -22.60
N GLN A 799 -0.95 13.05 -23.29
CA GLN A 799 -2.22 13.39 -23.92
C GLN A 799 -3.36 12.63 -23.22
N GLN A 800 -4.53 13.26 -23.12
CA GLN A 800 -5.72 12.58 -22.62
C GLN A 800 -6.24 11.64 -23.72
N ILE A 801 -6.28 10.35 -23.42
CA ILE A 801 -6.79 9.30 -24.31
C ILE A 801 -8.02 8.70 -23.65
N ASP A 802 -9.17 8.80 -24.32
CA ASP A 802 -10.41 8.16 -23.87
C ASP A 802 -10.39 6.69 -24.29
N TYR A 803 -10.47 5.77 -23.32
CA TYR A 803 -10.45 4.33 -23.58
C TYR A 803 -11.48 3.59 -22.73
N LYS A 804 -11.84 2.38 -23.16
CA LYS A 804 -12.71 1.44 -22.46
C LYS A 804 -12.08 0.06 -22.54
N GLN A 805 -12.12 -0.66 -21.44
CA GLN A 805 -11.76 -2.06 -21.38
C GLN A 805 -12.86 -2.91 -22.01
N LEU A 806 -12.47 -3.88 -22.84
CA LEU A 806 -13.33 -4.86 -23.49
C LEU A 806 -12.81 -6.26 -23.13
N THR A 807 -13.72 -7.22 -22.99
CA THR A 807 -13.41 -8.64 -22.86
C THR A 807 -13.77 -9.34 -24.16
N LEU A 808 -12.77 -9.85 -24.88
CA LEU A 808 -12.96 -10.63 -26.11
C LEU A 808 -12.98 -12.12 -25.79
N MET A 809 -13.84 -12.86 -26.47
CA MET A 809 -13.92 -14.32 -26.37
C MET A 809 -13.10 -14.93 -27.51
N CYS A 810 -11.87 -15.34 -27.22
CA CYS A 810 -10.92 -15.81 -28.22
C CYS A 810 -11.04 -17.32 -28.45
N ILE A 811 -11.15 -17.72 -29.72
CA ILE A 811 -11.12 -19.12 -30.15
C ILE A 811 -9.68 -19.46 -30.58
N PRO A 812 -9.01 -20.39 -29.88
CA PRO A 812 -7.65 -20.83 -30.23
C PRO A 812 -7.60 -21.53 -31.60
N PRO A 813 -6.48 -21.43 -32.34
CA PRO A 813 -6.32 -22.07 -33.65
C PRO A 813 -6.28 -23.61 -33.60
N GLU A 814 -5.89 -24.20 -32.47
CA GLU A 814 -5.55 -25.63 -32.36
C GLU A 814 -6.64 -26.49 -31.70
N ILE A 815 -7.78 -25.91 -31.31
CA ILE A 815 -8.79 -26.60 -30.49
C ILE A 815 -10.17 -26.60 -31.19
N ASP A 816 -10.53 -27.74 -31.77
CA ASP A 816 -11.86 -28.02 -32.34
C ASP A 816 -12.98 -28.15 -31.26
N THR A 817 -12.65 -27.99 -29.97
CA THR A 817 -13.61 -28.18 -28.85
C THR A 817 -14.39 -26.92 -28.44
N GLY A 818 -14.25 -25.79 -29.14
CA GLY A 818 -15.09 -24.61 -28.89
C GLY A 818 -14.93 -23.97 -27.51
N THR A 819 -13.78 -24.16 -26.84
CA THR A 819 -13.50 -23.51 -25.57
C THR A 819 -12.99 -22.09 -25.83
N GLU A 820 -13.84 -21.10 -25.55
CA GLU A 820 -13.51 -19.68 -25.69
C GLU A 820 -12.68 -19.19 -24.50
N VAL A 821 -11.56 -18.53 -24.77
CA VAL A 821 -10.69 -17.94 -23.74
C VAL A 821 -11.03 -16.45 -23.60
N PRO A 822 -11.48 -15.97 -22.43
CA PRO A 822 -11.76 -14.56 -22.21
C PRO A 822 -10.44 -13.77 -22.10
N VAL A 823 -10.29 -12.70 -22.88
CA VAL A 823 -9.09 -11.85 -22.89
C VAL A 823 -9.47 -10.38 -22.75
N LYS A 824 -8.88 -9.71 -21.77
CA LYS A 824 -9.04 -8.27 -21.52
C LYS A 824 -8.18 -7.46 -22.50
N VAL A 825 -8.79 -6.54 -23.24
CA VAL A 825 -8.14 -5.61 -24.19
C VAL A 825 -8.73 -4.21 -24.06
N LEU A 826 -8.17 -3.22 -24.75
CA LEU A 826 -8.70 -1.87 -24.80
C LEU A 826 -9.27 -1.56 -26.18
N ASN A 827 -10.35 -0.80 -26.23
CA ASN A 827 -10.92 -0.35 -27.50
C ASN A 827 -9.94 0.49 -28.35
N CYS A 828 -8.96 1.13 -27.70
CA CYS A 828 -7.89 1.89 -28.34
C CYS A 828 -6.66 1.06 -28.70
N ASP A 829 -6.64 -0.25 -28.46
CA ASP A 829 -5.52 -1.10 -28.90
C ASP A 829 -5.53 -1.25 -30.43
N THR A 830 -4.35 -1.28 -31.05
CA THR A 830 -4.20 -1.65 -32.46
C THR A 830 -4.49 -3.14 -32.67
N VAL A 831 -4.73 -3.56 -33.91
CA VAL A 831 -4.99 -4.97 -34.23
C VAL A 831 -3.80 -5.85 -33.81
N THR A 832 -2.57 -5.40 -34.02
CA THR A 832 -1.38 -6.12 -33.57
C THR A 832 -1.28 -6.22 -32.04
N GLN A 833 -1.53 -5.13 -31.31
CA GLN A 833 -1.56 -5.17 -29.84
C GLN A 833 -2.62 -6.14 -29.31
N VAL A 834 -3.78 -6.22 -29.97
CA VAL A 834 -4.82 -7.20 -29.64
C VAL A 834 -4.33 -8.62 -29.92
N LYS A 835 -3.70 -8.88 -31.07
CA LYS A 835 -3.12 -10.19 -31.38
C LYS A 835 -2.09 -10.62 -30.34
N ASP A 836 -1.20 -9.74 -29.92
CA ASP A 836 -0.21 -10.04 -28.87
C ASP A 836 -0.88 -10.41 -27.54
N LYS A 837 -1.87 -9.62 -27.08
CA LYS A 837 -2.63 -9.91 -25.86
C LYS A 837 -3.39 -11.24 -25.95
N LEU A 838 -3.96 -11.55 -27.11
CA LEU A 838 -4.63 -12.83 -27.35
C LEU A 838 -3.63 -13.99 -27.33
N LEU A 839 -2.47 -13.86 -27.97
CA LEU A 839 -1.41 -14.87 -27.98
C LEU A 839 -0.86 -15.12 -26.57
N ASP A 840 -0.67 -14.08 -25.76
CA ASP A 840 -0.25 -14.21 -24.37
C ASP A 840 -1.26 -14.98 -23.51
N ALA A 841 -2.56 -14.77 -23.73
CA ALA A 841 -3.62 -15.45 -23.00
C ALA A 841 -3.82 -16.89 -23.47
N VAL A 842 -3.87 -17.14 -24.78
CA VAL A 842 -4.10 -18.46 -25.38
C VAL A 842 -2.90 -19.39 -25.14
N TYR A 843 -1.68 -18.87 -25.26
CA TYR A 843 -0.44 -19.62 -25.07
C TYR A 843 0.19 -19.36 -23.69
N LYS A 844 -0.64 -19.05 -22.67
CA LYS A 844 -0.19 -18.84 -21.29
C LYS A 844 0.58 -20.07 -20.80
N GLY A 845 1.85 -19.88 -20.41
CA GLY A 845 2.74 -20.96 -19.96
C GLY A 845 3.62 -21.60 -21.03
N ILE A 846 3.42 -21.27 -22.31
CA ILE A 846 4.32 -21.69 -23.41
C ILE A 846 5.40 -20.61 -23.60
N PRO A 847 6.70 -20.97 -23.75
CA PRO A 847 7.78 -20.00 -23.99
C PRO A 847 7.56 -19.14 -25.24
N TYR A 848 7.99 -17.87 -25.23
CA TYR A 848 7.68 -16.92 -26.30
C TYR A 848 8.18 -17.38 -27.68
N SER A 849 9.38 -17.96 -27.78
CA SER A 849 9.95 -18.41 -29.05
C SER A 849 9.19 -19.56 -29.72
N GLN A 850 8.34 -20.26 -28.97
CA GLN A 850 7.53 -21.39 -29.48
C GLN A 850 6.13 -20.95 -29.93
N ARG A 851 5.75 -19.70 -29.71
CA ARG A 851 4.43 -19.17 -30.06
C ARG A 851 4.40 -18.66 -31.50
N PRO A 852 3.24 -18.71 -32.18
CA PRO A 852 3.04 -17.96 -33.41
C PRO A 852 3.32 -16.47 -33.18
N GLN A 853 3.98 -15.80 -34.12
CA GLN A 853 4.15 -14.35 -34.04
C GLN A 853 2.86 -13.65 -34.48
N ALA A 854 2.58 -12.47 -33.93
CA ALA A 854 1.39 -11.71 -34.31
C ALA A 854 1.35 -11.45 -35.83
N ASP A 855 2.49 -11.22 -36.48
CA ASP A 855 2.59 -10.98 -37.93
C ASP A 855 2.14 -12.17 -38.80
N ASP A 856 2.25 -13.39 -38.29
CA ASP A 856 1.87 -14.63 -38.98
C ASP A 856 0.38 -14.99 -38.80
N MET A 857 -0.32 -14.22 -37.95
CA MET A 857 -1.72 -14.46 -37.58
C MET A 857 -2.62 -13.32 -38.07
N ASP A 858 -3.77 -13.69 -38.62
CA ASP A 858 -4.88 -12.79 -38.91
C ASP A 858 -5.89 -12.81 -37.75
N LEU A 859 -6.43 -11.64 -37.39
CA LEU A 859 -7.47 -11.52 -36.38
C LEU A 859 -8.84 -11.56 -37.05
N GLU A 860 -9.57 -12.65 -36.86
CA GLU A 860 -10.92 -12.83 -37.40
C GLU A 860 -11.97 -12.44 -36.34
N TRP A 861 -12.78 -11.42 -36.63
CA TRP A 861 -13.94 -11.06 -35.83
C TRP A 861 -15.20 -11.78 -36.34
N ARG A 862 -15.91 -12.49 -35.45
CA ARG A 862 -17.10 -13.29 -35.77
C ARG A 862 -18.37 -12.62 -35.29
N GLN A 863 -19.09 -11.97 -36.20
CA GLN A 863 -20.38 -11.33 -35.91
C GLN A 863 -21.54 -12.30 -36.24
N GLY A 864 -21.93 -13.12 -35.25
CA GLY A 864 -22.97 -14.15 -35.41
C GLY A 864 -22.47 -15.40 -36.15
N ARG A 865 -23.40 -16.24 -36.64
CA ARG A 865 -23.06 -17.53 -37.29
C ARG A 865 -22.51 -17.43 -38.72
N LEU A 866 -22.72 -16.30 -39.41
CA LEU A 866 -22.51 -16.19 -40.87
C LEU A 866 -21.46 -15.14 -41.27
N THR A 867 -21.16 -14.16 -40.43
CA THR A 867 -20.29 -13.02 -40.79
C THR A 867 -18.93 -13.15 -40.11
N ARG A 868 -17.87 -13.22 -40.92
CA ARG A 868 -16.47 -13.27 -40.46
C ARG A 868 -15.69 -12.17 -41.16
N ILE A 869 -15.01 -11.32 -40.40
CA ILE A 869 -14.28 -10.17 -40.91
C ILE A 869 -12.84 -10.25 -40.41
N ILE A 870 -11.86 -10.13 -41.29
CA ILE A 870 -10.45 -10.05 -40.90
C ILE A 870 -10.12 -8.59 -40.60
N LEU A 871 -9.60 -8.35 -39.40
CA LEU A 871 -9.13 -7.04 -38.95
C LEU A 871 -7.63 -6.94 -39.21
N GLN A 872 -7.17 -5.76 -39.64
CA GLN A 872 -5.76 -5.48 -39.93
C GLN A 872 -5.38 -4.08 -39.44
N ASP A 873 -4.11 -3.88 -39.08
CA ASP A 873 -3.61 -2.55 -38.65
C ASP A 873 -3.76 -1.48 -39.75
N GLU A 874 -3.71 -1.90 -41.01
CA GLU A 874 -4.03 -1.09 -42.18
C GLU A 874 -4.89 -1.89 -43.15
N ASP A 875 -5.98 -1.29 -43.62
CA ASP A 875 -6.84 -1.82 -44.67
C ASP A 875 -7.44 -0.69 -45.51
N VAL A 876 -8.34 -1.03 -46.44
CA VAL A 876 -9.01 -0.05 -47.31
C VAL A 876 -9.87 0.97 -46.55
N THR A 877 -10.15 0.75 -45.27
CA THR A 877 -10.96 1.64 -44.42
C THR A 877 -10.11 2.57 -43.56
N THR A 878 -8.78 2.42 -43.58
CA THR A 878 -7.84 3.20 -42.78
C THR A 878 -7.94 4.71 -43.06
N LYS A 879 -8.02 5.50 -41.98
CA LYS A 879 -8.18 6.96 -42.06
C LYS A 879 -6.85 7.65 -42.38
N ILE A 880 -6.87 8.48 -43.42
CA ILE A 880 -5.74 9.32 -43.85
C ILE A 880 -6.14 10.79 -43.73
N GLU A 881 -5.37 11.59 -42.99
CA GLU A 881 -5.58 13.02 -42.74
C GLU A 881 -4.28 13.79 -42.94
N SER A 882 -4.20 14.70 -43.92
CA SER A 882 -3.07 15.63 -44.10
C SER A 882 -1.69 14.96 -44.02
N ASP A 883 -1.47 13.94 -44.85
CA ASP A 883 -0.25 13.11 -44.93
C ASP A 883 -0.03 12.16 -43.74
N TRP A 884 -0.96 12.09 -42.77
CA TRP A 884 -0.91 11.17 -41.66
C TRP A 884 -1.90 10.02 -41.83
N LYS A 885 -1.41 8.79 -41.67
CA LYS A 885 -2.23 7.57 -41.68
C LYS A 885 -2.36 7.03 -40.25
N ARG A 886 -3.60 6.86 -39.77
CA ARG A 886 -3.87 6.36 -38.41
C ARG A 886 -3.99 4.85 -38.42
N LEU A 887 -3.24 4.13 -37.58
CA LEU A 887 -3.42 2.69 -37.43
C LEU A 887 -4.84 2.35 -36.97
N ASN A 888 -5.41 1.28 -37.54
CA ASN A 888 -6.73 0.79 -37.19
C ASN A 888 -6.73 0.22 -35.76
N THR A 889 -7.81 0.48 -35.02
CA THR A 889 -8.01 0.03 -33.63
C THR A 889 -9.32 -0.74 -33.51
N LEU A 890 -9.58 -1.41 -32.39
CA LEU A 890 -10.89 -2.04 -32.16
C LEU A 890 -12.05 -1.03 -32.22
N ALA A 891 -11.84 0.20 -31.76
CA ALA A 891 -12.81 1.29 -31.85
C ALA A 891 -13.07 1.71 -33.31
N HIS A 892 -12.08 1.63 -34.19
CA HIS A 892 -12.26 1.90 -35.63
C HIS A 892 -13.26 0.94 -36.26
N TYR A 893 -13.15 -0.35 -35.92
CA TYR A 893 -14.07 -1.41 -36.37
C TYR A 893 -15.36 -1.51 -35.53
N GLN A 894 -15.49 -0.71 -34.47
CA GLN A 894 -16.63 -0.72 -33.54
C GLN A 894 -16.86 -2.08 -32.86
N VAL A 895 -15.77 -2.78 -32.51
CA VAL A 895 -15.85 -4.06 -31.78
C VAL A 895 -16.42 -3.81 -30.38
N THR A 896 -17.41 -4.62 -29.98
CA THR A 896 -18.12 -4.49 -28.71
C THR A 896 -17.60 -5.47 -27.66
N ASP A 897 -17.87 -5.18 -26.38
CA ASP A 897 -17.58 -6.09 -25.27
C ASP A 897 -18.27 -7.45 -25.44
N GLY A 898 -17.58 -8.54 -25.09
CA GLY A 898 -18.04 -9.92 -25.29
C GLY A 898 -17.95 -10.43 -26.74
N SER A 899 -17.33 -9.68 -27.66
CA SER A 899 -17.19 -10.12 -29.06
C SER A 899 -16.35 -11.39 -29.19
N VAL A 900 -16.79 -12.30 -30.05
CA VAL A 900 -16.05 -13.52 -30.38
C VAL A 900 -15.04 -13.25 -31.47
N VAL A 901 -13.77 -13.60 -31.22
CA VAL A 901 -12.65 -13.44 -32.14
C VAL A 901 -11.91 -14.77 -32.29
N ALA A 902 -11.21 -14.96 -33.40
CA ALA A 902 -10.36 -16.11 -33.63
C ALA A 902 -9.00 -15.67 -34.18
N LEU A 903 -7.94 -16.32 -33.71
CA LEU A 903 -6.61 -16.20 -34.30
C LEU A 903 -6.49 -17.25 -35.40
N VAL A 904 -6.28 -16.82 -36.65
CA VAL A 904 -6.20 -17.71 -37.82
C VAL A 904 -4.84 -17.55 -38.48
N GLN A 905 -4.20 -18.65 -38.88
CA GLN A 905 -2.95 -18.57 -39.63
C GLN A 905 -3.19 -17.89 -40.98
N LYS A 906 -2.32 -16.93 -41.32
CA LYS A 906 -2.40 -16.15 -42.55
C LYS A 906 -2.16 -17.05 -43.76
N GLN A 907 -3.18 -17.23 -44.62
CA GLN A 907 -3.02 -18.00 -45.86
C GLN A 907 -2.28 -17.16 -46.90
N VAL A 908 -1.07 -17.58 -47.27
CA VAL A 908 -0.26 -16.91 -48.29
C VAL A 908 -0.83 -17.23 -49.69
N SER A 909 -1.85 -16.48 -50.11
CA SER A 909 -2.31 -16.50 -51.51
C SER A 909 -1.29 -15.78 -52.39
N ALA A 910 -0.79 -16.42 -53.44
CA ALA A 910 0.23 -15.91 -54.37
C ALA A 910 -0.11 -14.56 -55.05
N TYR A 911 -1.33 -14.05 -54.89
CA TYR A 911 -1.78 -12.75 -55.42
C TYR A 911 -1.43 -11.53 -54.56
N ASN A 912 -1.09 -11.71 -53.27
CA ASN A 912 -0.79 -10.60 -52.35
C ASN A 912 0.70 -10.22 -52.27
N ILE A 913 1.55 -10.83 -53.11
CA ILE A 913 3.01 -10.65 -53.15
C ILE A 913 3.42 -9.21 -53.53
N ALA A 914 2.53 -8.39 -54.11
CA ALA A 914 2.87 -7.01 -54.50
C ALA A 914 2.64 -5.96 -53.40
N ASN A 915 1.66 -6.14 -52.51
CA ASN A 915 1.27 -5.11 -51.52
C ASN A 915 1.68 -5.45 -50.07
N SER A 916 2.19 -6.64 -49.80
CA SER A 916 2.59 -7.08 -48.45
C SER A 916 4.09 -7.07 -48.20
N PHE A 917 4.90 -6.60 -49.16
CA PHE A 917 6.36 -6.69 -49.10
C PHE A 917 7.09 -5.50 -48.45
N THR A 918 6.39 -4.44 -48.06
CA THR A 918 7.05 -3.18 -47.66
C THR A 918 6.98 -2.79 -46.18
N PHE A 919 6.09 -3.37 -45.35
CA PHE A 919 5.92 -2.90 -43.95
C PHE A 919 6.32 -3.88 -42.82
N THR A 920 6.06 -5.19 -42.90
CA THR A 920 6.49 -6.13 -41.83
C THR A 920 8.02 -6.22 -41.70
N ARG A 921 8.75 -5.88 -42.77
CA ARG A 921 10.22 -5.79 -42.75
C ARG A 921 10.78 -4.49 -42.18
N SER A 922 9.97 -3.43 -41.99
CA SER A 922 10.42 -2.12 -41.51
C SER A 922 10.25 -1.94 -39.99
N LEU A 923 9.18 -2.47 -39.39
CA LEU A 923 9.03 -2.55 -37.91
C LEU A 923 10.06 -3.51 -37.27
N SER A 924 10.26 -4.69 -37.87
CA SER A 924 11.31 -5.64 -37.44
C SER A 924 12.73 -5.07 -37.65
N ARG A 925 12.95 -4.22 -38.66
CA ARG A 925 14.23 -3.49 -38.82
C ARG A 925 14.43 -2.41 -37.77
N TYR A 926 13.38 -1.75 -37.29
CA TYR A 926 13.52 -0.73 -36.24
C TYR A 926 13.88 -1.36 -34.90
N GLU A 927 13.31 -2.53 -34.60
CA GLU A 927 13.67 -3.35 -33.43
C GLU A 927 15.07 -3.98 -33.58
N SER A 928 15.47 -4.36 -34.80
CA SER A 928 16.82 -4.87 -35.10
C SER A 928 17.91 -3.79 -35.15
N LEU A 929 17.60 -2.54 -35.50
CA LEU A 929 18.56 -1.42 -35.50
C LEU A 929 18.91 -0.95 -34.08
N LEU A 930 18.03 -1.22 -33.10
CA LEU A 930 18.33 -1.07 -31.68
C LEU A 930 19.25 -2.18 -31.13
N ARG A 931 19.48 -3.28 -31.88
CA ARG A 931 20.44 -4.34 -31.52
C ARG A 931 21.88 -4.06 -31.96
N THR A 932 22.14 -2.99 -32.73
CA THR A 932 23.50 -2.65 -33.18
C THR A 932 23.90 -1.22 -32.82
N SER A 933 23.91 -0.87 -31.54
CA SER A 933 24.65 0.31 -31.06
C SER A 933 25.30 0.02 -29.69
N SER A 934 26.36 -0.78 -29.73
CA SER A 934 27.31 -0.90 -28.63
C SER A 934 28.14 0.39 -28.53
N SER A 935 27.62 1.43 -27.88
CA SER A 935 28.45 2.51 -27.30
C SER A 935 27.76 3.14 -26.07
N PRO A 936 28.41 3.19 -24.90
CA PRO A 936 27.90 3.86 -23.72
C PRO A 936 28.45 5.29 -23.67
N ASP A 937 27.92 6.22 -24.45
CA ASP A 937 28.15 7.66 -24.22
C ASP A 937 26.96 8.50 -24.77
N SER A 938 26.32 9.23 -23.86
CA SER A 938 25.30 10.27 -24.08
C SER A 938 24.09 9.94 -24.98
N LEU A 939 23.08 9.26 -24.43
CA LEU A 939 21.70 9.36 -24.94
C LEU A 939 21.04 10.61 -24.34
N ARG A 940 21.43 11.79 -24.83
CA ARG A 940 20.52 12.95 -24.82
C ARG A 940 19.62 12.81 -26.05
N SER A 941 18.32 12.71 -25.80
CA SER A 941 17.27 13.35 -26.59
C SER A 941 17.43 13.25 -28.11
N ARG A 942 17.14 12.08 -28.70
CA ARG A 942 16.63 12.03 -30.06
C ARG A 942 15.38 11.18 -30.08
N ALA A 943 14.23 11.85 -30.24
CA ALA A 943 13.02 11.21 -30.70
C ALA A 943 13.35 10.43 -31.99
N PRO A 944 12.81 9.21 -32.18
CA PRO A 944 13.00 8.48 -33.42
C PRO A 944 12.49 9.36 -34.57
N MET A 945 13.35 9.62 -35.57
CA MET A 945 12.90 10.25 -36.81
C MET A 945 11.88 9.30 -37.44
N ILE A 946 10.63 9.75 -37.50
CA ILE A 946 9.56 9.09 -38.26
C ILE A 946 9.98 9.22 -39.73
N THR A 947 10.72 8.23 -40.23
CA THR A 947 11.03 8.16 -41.66
C THR A 947 9.72 7.90 -42.38
N PRO A 948 9.27 8.79 -43.28
CA PRO A 948 8.08 8.54 -44.08
C PRO A 948 8.25 7.24 -44.84
N ASP A 949 7.15 6.52 -45.01
CA ASP A 949 7.13 5.34 -45.87
C ASP A 949 7.68 5.75 -47.26
N GLN A 950 8.78 5.13 -47.68
CA GLN A 950 9.53 5.53 -48.88
C GLN A 950 8.69 5.38 -50.16
N GLU A 951 7.59 4.62 -50.10
CA GLU A 951 6.69 4.38 -51.22
C GLU A 951 5.49 5.36 -51.29
N THR A 952 5.00 5.87 -50.15
CA THR A 952 3.75 6.66 -50.11
C THR A 952 3.90 8.09 -49.60
N GLY A 953 5.02 8.45 -48.95
CA GLY A 953 5.24 9.79 -48.40
C GLY A 953 4.39 10.14 -47.17
N THR A 954 3.58 9.20 -46.67
CA THR A 954 2.71 9.39 -45.50
C THR A 954 3.38 8.99 -44.18
N LYS A 955 3.08 9.69 -43.08
CA LYS A 955 3.58 9.41 -41.73
C LYS A 955 2.52 8.63 -40.92
N LEU A 956 2.93 7.57 -40.24
CA LEU A 956 2.03 6.75 -39.42
C LEU A 956 1.89 7.30 -37.99
N TRP A 957 0.71 7.18 -37.39
CA TRP A 957 0.45 7.49 -35.99
C TRP A 957 -0.62 6.57 -35.39
N HIS A 958 -0.61 6.41 -34.06
CA HIS A 958 -1.62 5.63 -33.35
C HIS A 958 -2.49 6.51 -32.44
N LEU A 959 -1.95 6.91 -31.29
CA LEU A 959 -2.60 7.76 -30.28
C LEU A 959 -2.02 9.18 -30.30
N VAL A 960 -0.70 9.30 -30.50
CA VAL A 960 0.05 10.55 -30.41
C VAL A 960 0.57 10.98 -31.79
N LYS A 961 0.20 12.18 -32.26
CA LYS A 961 0.80 12.84 -33.44
C LYS A 961 1.97 13.72 -32.99
N ASN A 962 3.21 13.33 -33.33
CA ASN A 962 4.38 14.19 -33.14
C ASN A 962 4.47 15.21 -34.28
N HIS A 963 3.91 16.41 -34.09
CA HIS A 963 4.14 17.52 -35.03
C HIS A 963 5.61 17.98 -34.93
N GLU A 964 6.32 17.96 -36.06
CA GLU A 964 7.65 18.57 -36.20
C GLU A 964 7.59 20.04 -35.78
N HIS A 965 8.61 20.47 -35.06
CA HIS A 965 8.73 21.77 -34.40
C HIS A 965 8.93 22.97 -35.36
N ALA A 966 8.47 22.90 -36.61
CA ALA A 966 8.55 23.97 -37.59
C ALA A 966 7.15 24.25 -38.17
N ASP A 967 6.76 25.52 -38.21
CA ASP A 967 5.50 26.05 -38.76
C ASP A 967 4.22 25.83 -37.94
N GLN A 968 4.06 26.62 -36.87
CA GLN A 968 2.72 26.97 -36.36
C GLN A 968 2.38 28.42 -36.69
N ARG A 969 1.44 28.60 -37.63
CA ARG A 969 0.49 29.71 -37.61
C ARG A 969 -0.34 29.58 -36.32
N GLU A 970 -0.57 30.70 -35.65
CA GLU A 970 -1.11 30.89 -34.28
C GLU A 970 -2.56 30.40 -34.00
N GLY A 971 -3.02 29.30 -34.61
CA GLY A 971 -4.42 28.87 -34.54
C GLY A 971 -4.78 27.82 -33.48
N ASP A 972 -3.85 26.96 -33.04
CA ASP A 972 -4.23 25.72 -32.33
C ASP A 972 -3.34 25.36 -31.13
N ARG A 973 -3.14 26.33 -30.22
CA ARG A 973 -2.51 26.12 -28.91
C ARG A 973 -3.50 25.60 -27.85
N SER A 974 -4.37 24.67 -28.22
CA SER A 974 -5.57 24.35 -27.41
C SER A 974 -5.49 23.14 -26.47
N SER A 975 -4.35 22.42 -26.31
CA SER A 975 -4.40 21.12 -25.61
C SER A 975 -3.15 20.60 -24.88
N LYS A 976 -2.13 21.42 -24.58
CA LYS A 976 -0.99 20.93 -23.76
C LYS A 976 -1.28 21.11 -22.27
N MET A 977 -1.72 20.04 -21.60
CA MET A 977 -1.82 19.97 -20.14
C MET A 977 -0.43 20.13 -19.48
N VAL A 978 -0.40 20.59 -18.23
CA VAL A 978 0.82 20.76 -17.43
C VAL A 978 1.46 19.40 -17.15
N SER A 979 2.76 19.24 -17.44
CA SER A 979 3.48 17.96 -17.32
C SER A 979 3.48 17.37 -15.90
N GLU A 980 3.29 18.20 -14.89
CA GLU A 980 3.32 17.85 -13.46
C GLU A 980 2.10 17.00 -13.03
N ILE A 981 0.95 17.14 -13.70
CA ILE A 981 -0.27 16.35 -13.41
C ILE A 981 -0.01 14.86 -13.62
N TYR A 982 0.77 14.54 -14.66
CA TYR A 982 1.09 13.16 -15.02
C TYR A 982 2.14 12.52 -14.08
N LEU A 983 2.77 13.28 -13.18
CA LEU A 983 3.68 12.73 -12.17
C LEU A 983 2.93 11.79 -11.20
N THR A 984 1.65 12.05 -10.96
CA THR A 984 0.78 11.18 -10.15
C THR A 984 0.62 9.79 -10.76
N ARG A 985 0.59 9.67 -12.10
CA ARG A 985 0.56 8.38 -12.81
C ARG A 985 1.85 7.57 -12.61
N LEU A 986 3.01 8.24 -12.58
CA LEU A 986 4.29 7.59 -12.27
C LEU A 986 4.29 7.06 -10.82
N LEU A 987 3.80 7.85 -9.88
CA LEU A 987 3.69 7.46 -8.46
C LEU A 987 2.71 6.30 -8.25
N ALA A 988 1.57 6.30 -8.92
CA ALA A 988 0.61 5.20 -8.90
C ALA A 988 1.26 3.91 -9.42
N THR A 989 1.88 3.97 -10.61
CA THR A 989 2.58 2.84 -11.22
C THR A 989 3.71 2.32 -10.32
N LYS A 990 4.48 3.22 -9.70
CA LYS A 990 5.53 2.83 -8.74
C LYS A 990 4.95 2.17 -7.50
N GLY A 991 3.87 2.71 -6.93
CA GLY A 991 3.18 2.14 -5.77
C GLY A 991 2.73 0.70 -6.02
N THR A 992 2.13 0.42 -7.18
CA THR A 992 1.67 -0.92 -7.55
C THR A 992 2.83 -1.92 -7.74
N LEU A 993 3.95 -1.47 -8.32
CA LEU A 993 5.10 -2.33 -8.63
C LEU A 993 6.10 -2.48 -7.47
N GLN A 994 5.97 -1.67 -6.41
CA GLN A 994 6.94 -1.54 -5.32
C GLN A 994 7.32 -2.89 -4.70
N LYS A 995 6.33 -3.73 -4.37
CA LYS A 995 6.58 -5.04 -3.74
C LYS A 995 7.48 -5.94 -4.58
N PHE A 996 7.27 -5.99 -5.90
CA PHE A 996 8.08 -6.81 -6.80
C PHE A 996 9.52 -6.30 -6.94
N VAL A 997 9.71 -4.97 -6.82
CA VAL A 997 11.05 -4.37 -6.77
C VAL A 997 11.74 -4.72 -5.46
N ASP A 998 11.04 -4.60 -4.33
CA ASP A 998 11.55 -4.98 -3.00
C ASP A 998 11.95 -6.46 -2.94
N ASP A 999 11.06 -7.36 -3.37
CA ASP A 999 11.30 -8.82 -3.38
C ASP A 999 12.55 -9.18 -4.20
N LEU A 1000 12.75 -8.52 -5.35
CA LEU A 1000 13.95 -8.72 -6.17
C LEU A 1000 15.21 -8.19 -5.49
N PHE A 1001 15.18 -6.97 -4.95
CA PHE A 1001 16.35 -6.34 -4.34
C PHE A 1001 16.77 -7.07 -3.06
N GLU A 1002 15.80 -7.47 -2.23
CA GLU A 1002 16.04 -8.24 -1.02
C GLU A 1002 16.68 -9.60 -1.37
N THR A 1003 16.14 -10.30 -2.39
CA THR A 1003 16.70 -11.59 -2.83
C THR A 1003 18.14 -11.43 -3.34
N VAL A 1004 18.42 -10.40 -4.15
CA VAL A 1004 19.76 -10.14 -4.71
C VAL A 1004 20.77 -9.78 -3.63
N PHE A 1005 20.37 -8.99 -2.62
CA PHE A 1005 21.24 -8.57 -1.51
C PHE A 1005 21.08 -9.41 -0.24
N SER A 1006 20.66 -10.67 -0.39
CA SER A 1006 20.57 -11.63 0.71
C SER A 1006 21.76 -12.59 0.74
N THR A 1007 22.19 -12.97 1.94
CA THR A 1007 23.24 -14.00 2.16
C THR A 1007 22.66 -15.40 2.34
N ALA A 1008 21.37 -15.50 2.68
CA ALA A 1008 20.60 -16.73 2.75
C ALA A 1008 19.14 -16.43 2.37
N HIS A 1009 18.66 -17.04 1.29
CA HIS A 1009 17.26 -16.91 0.83
C HIS A 1009 16.65 -18.29 0.66
N ARG A 1010 15.48 -18.53 1.26
CA ARG A 1010 14.77 -19.83 1.25
C ARG A 1010 15.66 -21.04 1.60
N GLY A 1011 16.66 -20.85 2.47
CA GLY A 1011 17.60 -21.91 2.89
C GLY A 1011 18.77 -22.17 1.92
N SER A 1012 18.86 -21.46 0.78
CA SER A 1012 20.03 -21.51 -0.10
C SER A 1012 21.16 -20.63 0.43
N ALA A 1013 22.40 -21.14 0.37
CA ALA A 1013 23.60 -20.40 0.73
C ALA A 1013 24.02 -19.41 -0.37
N LEU A 1014 24.80 -18.39 0.01
CA LEU A 1014 25.42 -17.45 -0.91
C LEU A 1014 26.28 -18.18 -1.97
N PRO A 1015 26.21 -17.78 -3.26
CA PRO A 1015 27.09 -18.33 -4.29
C PRO A 1015 28.59 -18.19 -3.96
N LEU A 1016 29.33 -19.29 -4.04
CA LEU A 1016 30.76 -19.35 -3.73
C LEU A 1016 31.57 -18.31 -4.52
N ALA A 1017 31.20 -18.09 -5.78
CA ALA A 1017 31.84 -17.12 -6.67
C ALA A 1017 31.82 -15.69 -6.11
N ILE A 1018 30.75 -15.28 -5.43
CA ILE A 1018 30.62 -13.93 -4.85
C ILE A 1018 31.58 -13.78 -3.68
N LYS A 1019 31.55 -14.73 -2.74
CA LYS A 1019 32.44 -14.73 -1.57
C LYS A 1019 33.91 -14.76 -2.00
N TYR A 1020 34.27 -15.66 -2.92
CA TYR A 1020 35.64 -15.82 -3.38
C TYR A 1020 36.19 -14.55 -4.07
N MET A 1021 35.40 -13.92 -4.94
CA MET A 1021 35.82 -12.68 -5.61
C MET A 1021 35.86 -11.48 -4.66
N PHE A 1022 34.93 -11.38 -3.70
CA PHE A 1022 34.94 -10.29 -2.72
C PHE A 1022 36.10 -10.40 -1.74
N ASP A 1023 36.44 -11.61 -1.30
CA ASP A 1023 37.64 -11.86 -0.49
C ASP A 1023 38.91 -11.51 -1.27
N PHE A 1024 38.97 -11.83 -2.57
CA PHE A 1024 40.07 -11.40 -3.43
C PHE A 1024 40.19 -9.86 -3.48
N LEU A 1025 39.09 -9.13 -3.68
CA LEU A 1025 39.11 -7.66 -3.70
C LEU A 1025 39.55 -7.07 -2.34
N ASP A 1026 39.10 -7.66 -1.24
CA ASP A 1026 39.53 -7.29 0.11
C ASP A 1026 41.04 -7.54 0.30
N GLU A 1027 41.55 -8.70 -0.10
CA GLU A 1027 42.99 -9.04 -0.07
C GLU A 1027 43.82 -8.08 -0.96
N GLN A 1028 43.31 -7.72 -2.13
CA GLN A 1028 43.99 -6.75 -2.99
C GLN A 1028 44.06 -5.36 -2.34
N ALA A 1029 43.00 -4.92 -1.67
CA ALA A 1029 43.00 -3.66 -0.91
C ALA A 1029 43.98 -3.69 0.27
N ASP A 1030 44.02 -4.80 1.02
CA ASP A 1030 44.95 -5.01 2.15
C ASP A 1030 46.41 -4.97 1.69
N LYS A 1031 46.75 -5.66 0.59
CA LYS A 1031 48.10 -5.66 0.02
C LYS A 1031 48.61 -4.27 -0.36
N ARG A 1032 47.71 -3.32 -0.64
CA ARG A 1032 48.05 -1.92 -1.00
C ARG A 1032 47.72 -0.94 0.12
N GLN A 1033 47.48 -1.44 1.33
CA GLN A 1033 47.24 -0.64 2.54
C GLN A 1033 46.06 0.34 2.41
N ILE A 1034 45.02 -0.05 1.66
CA ILE A 1034 43.80 0.74 1.51
C ILE A 1034 42.85 0.41 2.67
N SER A 1035 42.77 1.30 3.64
CA SER A 1035 41.90 1.18 4.82
C SER A 1035 40.52 1.82 4.66
N ASP A 1036 40.29 2.64 3.63
CA ASP A 1036 38.99 3.28 3.38
C ASP A 1036 37.92 2.23 2.97
N PRO A 1037 36.89 1.97 3.80
CA PRO A 1037 35.86 0.98 3.51
C PRO A 1037 35.03 1.34 2.27
N ASP A 1038 34.90 2.62 1.93
CA ASP A 1038 34.16 3.05 0.73
C ASP A 1038 34.84 2.58 -0.56
N VAL A 1039 36.17 2.48 -0.56
CA VAL A 1039 36.90 2.00 -1.74
C VAL A 1039 36.55 0.53 -1.98
N ARG A 1040 36.57 -0.29 -0.93
CA ARG A 1040 36.18 -1.71 -1.00
C ARG A 1040 34.71 -1.87 -1.40
N HIS A 1041 33.83 -1.06 -0.80
CA HIS A 1041 32.41 -1.01 -1.19
C HIS A 1041 32.26 -0.70 -2.68
N THR A 1042 32.95 0.33 -3.16
CA THR A 1042 32.89 0.75 -4.56
C THR A 1042 33.41 -0.34 -5.50
N TRP A 1043 34.53 -1.00 -5.15
CA TRP A 1043 35.07 -2.11 -5.94
C TRP A 1043 34.07 -3.27 -6.04
N LYS A 1044 33.44 -3.66 -4.91
CA LYS A 1044 32.42 -4.72 -4.86
C LYS A 1044 31.19 -4.35 -5.72
N SER A 1045 30.68 -3.13 -5.59
CA SER A 1045 29.57 -2.60 -6.40
C SER A 1045 29.89 -2.59 -7.90
N ASN A 1046 31.06 -2.05 -8.27
CA ASN A 1046 31.54 -1.97 -9.65
C ASN A 1046 31.82 -3.35 -10.27
N CYS A 1047 32.20 -4.33 -9.44
CA CYS A 1047 32.52 -5.70 -9.83
C CYS A 1047 31.28 -6.51 -10.20
N LEU A 1048 30.27 -6.53 -9.32
CA LEU A 1048 29.14 -7.45 -9.42
C LEU A 1048 27.80 -6.74 -9.68
N PRO A 1049 27.20 -5.98 -8.74
CA PRO A 1049 25.89 -5.35 -8.94
C PRO A 1049 25.80 -4.51 -10.22
N LEU A 1050 26.75 -3.61 -10.45
CA LEU A 1050 26.69 -2.65 -11.55
C LEU A 1050 27.02 -3.26 -12.92
N ARG A 1051 27.53 -4.51 -12.97
CA ARG A 1051 27.92 -5.20 -14.21
C ARG A 1051 27.00 -6.35 -14.54
N PHE A 1052 26.81 -7.25 -13.58
CA PHE A 1052 26.03 -8.46 -13.77
C PHE A 1052 24.54 -8.17 -13.53
N TRP A 1053 24.19 -7.73 -12.32
CA TRP A 1053 22.78 -7.58 -11.92
C TRP A 1053 22.06 -6.50 -12.71
N VAL A 1054 22.64 -5.32 -12.89
CA VAL A 1054 22.07 -4.25 -13.74
C VAL A 1054 21.79 -4.75 -15.16
N ASN A 1055 22.70 -5.55 -15.72
CA ASN A 1055 22.53 -6.07 -17.07
C ASN A 1055 21.38 -7.09 -17.14
N VAL A 1056 21.25 -7.96 -16.14
CA VAL A 1056 20.17 -8.96 -16.06
C VAL A 1056 18.81 -8.30 -15.77
N ILE A 1057 18.75 -7.29 -14.89
CA ILE A 1057 17.53 -6.53 -14.57
C ILE A 1057 17.04 -5.78 -15.80
N LYS A 1058 17.95 -5.11 -16.53
CA LYS A 1058 17.59 -4.38 -17.76
C LYS A 1058 17.25 -5.34 -18.91
N ASN A 1059 17.81 -6.54 -18.92
CA ASN A 1059 17.63 -7.52 -19.99
C ASN A 1059 17.16 -8.88 -19.46
N PRO A 1060 15.91 -8.97 -18.94
CA PRO A 1060 15.37 -10.24 -18.44
C PRO A 1060 15.24 -11.28 -19.56
N GLN A 1061 15.14 -10.85 -20.83
CA GLN A 1061 15.18 -11.75 -21.99
C GLN A 1061 16.53 -12.45 -22.17
N PHE A 1062 17.58 -12.09 -21.43
CA PHE A 1062 18.80 -12.89 -21.39
C PHE A 1062 18.63 -14.15 -20.55
N VAL A 1063 17.72 -14.14 -19.57
CA VAL A 1063 17.47 -15.25 -18.63
C VAL A 1063 16.23 -16.05 -19.01
N PHE A 1064 15.21 -15.39 -19.55
CA PHE A 1064 13.92 -16.00 -19.89
C PHE A 1064 13.63 -15.92 -21.38
N ASP A 1065 12.86 -16.89 -21.88
CA ASP A 1065 12.30 -16.87 -23.22
C ASP A 1065 11.03 -16.01 -23.26
N ILE A 1066 11.25 -14.71 -23.30
CA ILE A 1066 10.23 -13.66 -23.26
C ILE A 1066 10.51 -12.59 -24.31
N HIS A 1067 9.46 -11.87 -24.72
CA HIS A 1067 9.59 -10.65 -25.50
C HIS A 1067 9.64 -9.42 -24.60
N LYS A 1068 10.59 -8.52 -24.85
CA LYS A 1068 10.73 -7.27 -24.11
C LYS A 1068 10.31 -6.11 -25.00
N SER A 1069 9.13 -5.55 -24.75
CA SER A 1069 8.63 -4.37 -25.45
C SER A 1069 9.41 -3.10 -25.10
N SER A 1070 9.27 -2.05 -25.93
CA SER A 1070 9.95 -0.76 -25.72
C SER A 1070 9.57 -0.11 -24.37
N ILE A 1071 8.30 -0.19 -23.98
CA ILE A 1071 7.84 0.40 -22.71
C ILE A 1071 8.35 -0.39 -21.50
N THR A 1072 8.39 -1.73 -21.59
CA THR A 1072 8.94 -2.58 -20.53
C THR A 1072 10.44 -2.33 -20.36
N ASP A 1073 11.20 -2.15 -21.44
CA ASP A 1073 12.62 -1.77 -21.38
C ASP A 1073 12.85 -0.42 -20.67
N ALA A 1074 12.01 0.56 -20.96
CA ALA A 1074 12.08 1.88 -20.31
C ALA A 1074 11.81 1.78 -18.79
N CYS A 1075 10.82 0.99 -18.40
CA CYS A 1075 10.48 0.78 -16.98
C CYS A 1075 11.58 0.00 -16.23
N LEU A 1076 12.10 -1.08 -16.82
CA LEU A 1076 13.22 -1.84 -16.26
C LEU A 1076 14.49 -1.00 -16.16
N SER A 1077 14.70 -0.04 -17.07
CA SER A 1077 15.82 0.91 -16.99
C SER A 1077 15.70 1.85 -15.79
N VAL A 1078 14.48 2.26 -15.41
CA VAL A 1078 14.23 3.02 -14.18
C VAL A 1078 14.55 2.19 -12.94
N VAL A 1079 14.07 0.94 -12.88
CA VAL A 1079 14.37 0.02 -11.76
C VAL A 1079 15.88 -0.27 -11.66
N ALA A 1080 16.54 -0.51 -12.80
CA ALA A 1080 17.98 -0.72 -12.84
C ALA A 1080 18.75 0.52 -12.37
N GLN A 1081 18.28 1.74 -12.70
CA GLN A 1081 18.90 2.97 -12.18
C GLN A 1081 18.75 3.08 -10.66
N THR A 1082 17.58 2.78 -10.12
CA THR A 1082 17.36 2.72 -8.66
C THR A 1082 18.29 1.70 -7.99
N PHE A 1083 18.46 0.52 -8.60
CA PHE A 1083 19.40 -0.50 -8.14
C PHE A 1083 20.85 0.02 -8.11
N MET A 1084 21.26 0.74 -9.16
CA MET A 1084 22.59 1.37 -9.22
C MET A 1084 22.78 2.44 -8.14
N ASP A 1085 21.79 3.32 -7.95
CA ASP A 1085 21.82 4.38 -6.95
C ASP A 1085 21.88 3.82 -5.51
N SER A 1086 21.31 2.64 -5.29
CA SER A 1086 21.37 1.88 -4.03
C SER A 1086 22.77 1.32 -3.73
N CYS A 1087 23.60 1.13 -4.74
CA CYS A 1087 24.98 0.65 -4.61
C CYS A 1087 26.01 1.78 -4.43
N SER A 1088 25.57 3.04 -4.38
CA SER A 1088 26.46 4.21 -4.26
C SER A 1088 26.72 4.60 -2.81
N THR A 1089 27.98 4.94 -2.49
CA THR A 1089 28.35 5.51 -1.18
C THR A 1089 28.08 7.02 -1.07
N SER A 1090 27.80 7.72 -2.18
CA SER A 1090 27.56 9.17 -2.15
C SER A 1090 26.18 9.51 -1.59
N GLU A 1091 26.09 10.53 -0.74
CA GLU A 1091 24.80 11.08 -0.29
C GLU A 1091 23.97 11.61 -1.46
N HIS A 1092 22.66 11.34 -1.43
CA HIS A 1092 21.73 11.81 -2.45
C HIS A 1092 21.29 13.24 -2.15
N ARG A 1093 21.82 14.20 -2.92
CA ARG A 1093 21.29 15.57 -2.96
C ARG A 1093 20.17 15.64 -3.99
N LEU A 1094 18.95 15.72 -3.51
CA LEU A 1094 17.76 15.87 -4.35
C LEU A 1094 17.39 17.34 -4.46
N GLY A 1095 17.01 17.75 -5.66
CA GLY A 1095 16.58 19.10 -6.00
C GLY A 1095 15.65 19.09 -7.20
N LYS A 1096 15.12 20.26 -7.58
CA LYS A 1096 14.15 20.38 -8.68
C LYS A 1096 14.66 19.84 -10.03
N ASP A 1097 15.96 19.92 -10.27
CA ASP A 1097 16.60 19.43 -11.51
C ASP A 1097 17.01 17.94 -11.42
N SER A 1098 16.64 17.24 -10.35
CA SER A 1098 16.93 15.81 -10.23
C SER A 1098 16.08 15.00 -11.21
N PRO A 1099 16.67 14.00 -11.90
CA PRO A 1099 15.91 13.11 -12.78
C PRO A 1099 14.70 12.47 -12.09
N SER A 1100 13.59 12.34 -12.82
CA SER A 1100 12.32 11.85 -12.26
C SER A 1100 12.40 10.45 -11.67
N ASN A 1101 13.20 9.55 -12.25
CA ASN A 1101 13.48 8.23 -11.66
C ASN A 1101 14.14 8.31 -10.27
N LYS A 1102 15.01 9.29 -10.04
CA LYS A 1102 15.63 9.52 -8.72
C LYS A 1102 14.65 10.09 -7.72
N LEU A 1103 13.78 11.01 -8.15
CA LEU A 1103 12.72 11.56 -7.32
C LEU A 1103 11.70 10.47 -6.93
N LEU A 1104 11.39 9.57 -7.85
CA LEU A 1104 10.38 8.52 -7.69
C LEU A 1104 10.73 7.52 -6.59
N TYR A 1105 12.02 7.15 -6.45
CA TYR A 1105 12.52 6.19 -5.45
C TYR A 1105 13.35 6.85 -4.33
N ALA A 1106 13.31 8.18 -4.21
CA ALA A 1106 14.10 8.95 -3.26
C ALA A 1106 13.98 8.46 -1.81
N LYS A 1107 12.77 8.06 -1.39
CA LYS A 1107 12.49 7.60 -0.03
C LYS A 1107 12.95 6.16 0.23
N ASP A 1108 13.10 5.34 -0.81
CA ASP A 1108 13.41 3.91 -0.68
C ASP A 1108 14.92 3.65 -0.78
N ILE A 1109 15.65 4.46 -1.56
CA ILE A 1109 17.10 4.31 -1.76
C ILE A 1109 17.90 4.23 -0.45
N PRO A 1110 17.64 5.03 0.61
CA PRO A 1110 18.36 4.89 1.88
C PRO A 1110 18.20 3.50 2.51
N ASN A 1111 17.02 2.89 2.41
CA ASN A 1111 16.78 1.54 2.91
C ASN A 1111 17.57 0.51 2.09
N TYR A 1112 17.54 0.60 0.76
CA TYR A 1112 18.32 -0.29 -0.10
C TYR A 1112 19.83 -0.16 0.11
N LYS A 1113 20.34 1.06 0.33
CA LYS A 1113 21.76 1.26 0.71
C LYS A 1113 22.12 0.50 1.98
N SER A 1114 21.27 0.55 2.99
CA SER A 1114 21.48 -0.21 4.23
C SER A 1114 21.53 -1.73 3.99
N TRP A 1115 20.74 -2.24 3.03
CA TRP A 1115 20.78 -3.66 2.64
C TRP A 1115 22.08 -4.01 1.94
N VAL A 1116 22.58 -3.17 1.03
CA VAL A 1116 23.87 -3.35 0.34
C VAL A 1116 25.04 -3.34 1.32
N GLU A 1117 25.06 -2.37 2.24
CA GLU A 1117 26.09 -2.28 3.29
C GLU A 1117 26.08 -3.51 4.19
N ARG A 1118 24.89 -3.96 4.60
CA ARG A 1118 24.71 -5.21 5.36
C ARG A 1118 25.18 -6.41 4.57
N TYR A 1119 24.82 -6.52 3.29
CA TYR A 1119 25.21 -7.62 2.42
C TYR A 1119 26.73 -7.77 2.33
N TYR A 1120 27.45 -6.67 2.05
CA TYR A 1120 28.92 -6.71 1.98
C TYR A 1120 29.59 -7.02 3.32
N ARG A 1121 29.03 -6.50 4.42
CA ARG A 1121 29.51 -6.78 5.77
C ARG A 1121 29.30 -8.25 6.15
N ASP A 1122 28.13 -8.80 5.84
CA ASP A 1122 27.78 -10.18 6.20
C ASP A 1122 28.61 -11.17 5.37
N ILE A 1123 28.89 -10.89 4.09
CA ILE A 1123 29.82 -11.68 3.25
C ILE A 1123 31.25 -11.64 3.82
N SER A 1124 31.72 -10.47 4.25
CA SER A 1124 33.06 -10.32 4.83
C SER A 1124 33.23 -11.16 6.10
N LYS A 1125 32.16 -11.32 6.89
CA LYS A 1125 32.15 -12.14 8.11
C LYS A 1125 32.08 -13.65 7.84
N MET A 1126 31.71 -14.08 6.64
CA MET A 1126 31.68 -15.51 6.30
C MET A 1126 33.08 -16.11 6.29
N PRO A 1127 33.22 -17.42 6.58
CA PRO A 1127 34.50 -18.11 6.48
C PRO A 1127 35.07 -17.98 5.06
N SER A 1128 36.39 -17.81 4.97
CA SER A 1128 37.08 -17.77 3.69
C SER A 1128 36.99 -19.12 2.98
N ILE A 1129 36.83 -19.08 1.66
CA ILE A 1129 36.79 -20.28 0.82
C ILE A 1129 38.23 -20.67 0.50
N SER A 1130 38.58 -21.94 0.73
CA SER A 1130 39.91 -22.43 0.36
C SER A 1130 40.07 -22.50 -1.16
N ASP A 1131 41.28 -22.27 -1.69
CA ASP A 1131 41.54 -22.41 -3.12
C ASP A 1131 41.21 -23.83 -3.62
N GLN A 1132 41.39 -24.86 -2.78
CA GLN A 1132 41.06 -26.24 -3.11
C GLN A 1132 39.54 -26.45 -3.28
N ASP A 1133 38.71 -25.90 -2.39
CA ASP A 1133 37.25 -26.02 -2.50
C ASP A 1133 36.73 -25.25 -3.71
N MET A 1134 37.30 -24.06 -3.97
CA MET A 1134 36.93 -23.28 -5.14
C MET A 1134 37.36 -23.96 -6.44
N ASP A 1135 38.55 -24.55 -6.50
CA ASP A 1135 39.01 -25.33 -7.66
C ASP A 1135 38.11 -26.55 -7.89
N ALA A 1136 37.72 -27.28 -6.84
CA ALA A 1136 36.78 -28.39 -6.96
C ALA A 1136 35.43 -27.95 -7.54
N TYR A 1137 34.89 -26.81 -7.08
CA TYR A 1137 33.68 -26.22 -7.64
C TYR A 1137 33.85 -25.83 -9.11
N LEU A 1138 34.95 -25.17 -9.47
CA LEU A 1138 35.23 -24.72 -10.84
C LEU A 1138 35.43 -25.88 -11.81
N VAL A 1139 36.12 -26.94 -11.39
CA VAL A 1139 36.30 -28.17 -12.18
C VAL A 1139 34.95 -28.83 -12.46
N GLU A 1140 34.04 -28.86 -11.48
CA GLU A 1140 32.69 -29.38 -11.70
C GLU A 1140 31.89 -28.50 -12.68
N GLN A 1141 31.99 -27.17 -12.59
CA GLN A 1141 31.35 -26.27 -13.56
C GLN A 1141 31.91 -26.46 -14.98
N SER A 1142 33.22 -26.68 -15.11
CA SER A 1142 33.86 -27.00 -16.39
C SER A 1142 33.44 -28.35 -16.94
N ARG A 1143 33.23 -29.35 -16.08
CA ARG A 1143 32.73 -30.67 -16.48
C ARG A 1143 31.30 -30.61 -16.98
N LEU A 1144 30.43 -29.86 -16.29
CA LEU A 1144 29.02 -29.72 -16.64
C LEU A 1144 28.80 -28.99 -17.97
N HIS A 1145 29.65 -28.01 -18.29
CA HIS A 1145 29.45 -27.10 -19.41
C HIS A 1145 30.56 -27.11 -20.46
N GLY A 1146 31.50 -28.06 -20.38
CA GLY A 1146 32.68 -28.11 -21.24
C GLY A 1146 32.40 -28.30 -22.74
N SER A 1147 31.24 -28.85 -23.10
CA SER A 1147 30.79 -29.06 -24.49
C SER A 1147 29.81 -27.99 -25.00
N GLU A 1148 29.52 -26.97 -24.20
CA GLU A 1148 28.53 -25.94 -24.57
C GLU A 1148 29.03 -24.98 -25.64
N PHE A 1149 30.34 -24.88 -25.85
CA PHE A 1149 30.96 -24.02 -26.87
C PHE A 1149 31.96 -24.81 -27.69
N ASN A 1150 32.03 -24.54 -28.99
CA ASN A 1150 33.06 -25.10 -29.84
C ASN A 1150 34.38 -24.31 -29.64
N THR A 1151 35.33 -24.94 -28.96
CA THR A 1151 36.63 -24.34 -28.67
C THR A 1151 37.40 -23.98 -29.95
N LEU A 1152 37.35 -24.81 -30.99
CA LEU A 1152 38.06 -24.53 -32.26
C LEU A 1152 37.49 -23.31 -32.98
N SER A 1153 36.16 -23.18 -33.02
CA SER A 1153 35.49 -22.00 -33.58
C SER A 1153 35.87 -20.73 -32.81
N ALA A 1154 35.89 -20.78 -31.47
CA ALA A 1154 36.34 -19.65 -30.64
C ALA A 1154 37.82 -19.28 -30.87
N LEU A 1155 38.69 -20.28 -31.03
CA LEU A 1155 40.11 -20.08 -31.32
C LEU A 1155 40.33 -19.49 -32.71
N ASN A 1156 39.52 -19.88 -33.70
CA ASN A 1156 39.59 -19.33 -35.05
C ASN A 1156 39.25 -17.83 -35.06
N GLU A 1157 38.19 -17.45 -34.35
CA GLU A 1157 37.83 -16.04 -34.17
C GLU A 1157 38.91 -15.28 -33.36
N LEU A 1158 39.53 -15.89 -32.35
CA LEU A 1158 40.65 -15.28 -31.62
C LEU A 1158 41.90 -15.11 -32.49
N TYR A 1159 42.15 -16.04 -33.41
CA TYR A 1159 43.30 -15.98 -34.29
C TYR A 1159 43.29 -14.74 -35.20
N PHE A 1160 42.11 -14.19 -35.52
CA PHE A 1160 41.99 -12.90 -36.20
C PHE A 1160 42.83 -11.80 -35.51
N TYR A 1161 42.82 -11.75 -34.17
CA TYR A 1161 43.58 -10.77 -33.40
C TYR A 1161 45.09 -11.06 -33.40
N ILE A 1162 45.50 -12.33 -33.46
CA ILE A 1162 46.90 -12.72 -33.65
C ILE A 1162 47.40 -12.24 -35.02
N ASN A 1163 46.62 -12.45 -36.07
CA ASN A 1163 47.00 -12.03 -37.41
C ASN A 1163 47.07 -10.50 -37.52
N LYS A 1164 46.12 -9.80 -36.88
CA LYS A 1164 46.05 -8.33 -36.88
C LYS A 1164 47.21 -7.66 -36.13
N TYR A 1165 47.66 -8.22 -35.01
CA TYR A 1165 48.68 -7.65 -34.13
C TYR A 1165 49.94 -8.53 -34.04
N LYS A 1166 50.26 -9.20 -35.15
CA LYS A 1166 51.29 -10.26 -35.21
C LYS A 1166 52.65 -9.75 -34.74
N GLU A 1167 53.10 -8.62 -35.29
CA GLU A 1167 54.45 -8.10 -35.02
C GLU A 1167 54.61 -7.64 -33.57
N GLU A 1168 53.58 -7.01 -33.01
CA GLU A 1168 53.56 -6.54 -31.63
C GLU A 1168 53.60 -7.71 -30.65
N ILE A 1169 52.80 -8.76 -30.90
CA ILE A 1169 52.76 -9.96 -30.06
C ILE A 1169 54.10 -10.69 -30.11
N LEU A 1170 54.67 -10.92 -31.30
CA LEU A 1170 55.98 -11.57 -31.44
C LEU A 1170 57.08 -10.77 -30.75
N THR A 1171 57.07 -9.45 -30.89
CA THR A 1171 58.02 -8.55 -30.22
C THR A 1171 57.88 -8.62 -28.70
N ALA A 1172 56.66 -8.64 -28.17
CA ALA A 1172 56.42 -8.74 -26.73
C ALA A 1172 56.91 -10.07 -26.14
N LEU A 1173 56.66 -11.18 -26.85
CA LEU A 1173 57.13 -12.52 -26.47
C LEU A 1173 58.66 -12.65 -26.50
N ASP A 1174 59.33 -11.87 -27.35
CA ASP A 1174 60.80 -11.86 -27.44
C ASP A 1174 61.44 -10.98 -26.36
N ARG A 1175 60.74 -9.94 -25.91
CA ARG A 1175 61.22 -9.06 -24.83
C ARG A 1175 61.21 -9.77 -23.48
N ASP A 1176 60.17 -10.55 -23.19
CA ASP A 1176 60.02 -11.23 -21.90
C ASP A 1176 60.98 -12.42 -21.72
N GLY A 1177 61.63 -12.49 -20.55
CA GLY A 1177 62.65 -13.51 -20.25
C GLY A 1177 62.09 -14.93 -20.13
N TYR A 1178 60.87 -15.09 -19.59
CA TYR A 1178 60.22 -16.39 -19.45
C TYR A 1178 59.76 -16.90 -20.83
N CYS A 1179 59.14 -16.03 -21.63
CA CYS A 1179 58.69 -16.36 -22.99
C CYS A 1179 59.84 -16.83 -23.89
N ARG A 1180 61.02 -16.19 -23.80
CA ARG A 1180 62.23 -16.66 -24.49
C ARG A 1180 62.69 -18.04 -24.01
N LYS A 1181 62.78 -18.24 -22.69
CA LYS A 1181 63.22 -19.51 -22.09
C LYS A 1181 62.34 -20.69 -22.52
N HIS A 1182 61.03 -20.47 -22.65
CA HIS A 1182 60.06 -21.49 -23.06
C HIS A 1182 59.78 -21.53 -24.58
N LYS A 1183 60.54 -20.77 -25.39
CA LYS A 1183 60.44 -20.71 -26.85
C LYS A 1183 59.01 -20.42 -27.35
N LEU A 1184 58.28 -19.56 -26.63
CA LEU A 1184 56.87 -19.28 -26.93
C LEU A 1184 56.70 -18.54 -28.28
N ARG A 1185 57.63 -17.64 -28.62
CA ARG A 1185 57.70 -16.96 -29.93
C ARG A 1185 57.70 -17.97 -31.08
N HIS A 1186 58.63 -18.94 -31.06
CA HIS A 1186 58.75 -19.95 -32.11
C HIS A 1186 57.52 -20.83 -32.25
N LYS A 1187 56.88 -21.19 -31.13
CA LYS A 1187 55.62 -21.96 -31.15
C LYS A 1187 54.47 -21.16 -31.80
N LEU A 1188 54.40 -19.85 -31.55
CA LEU A 1188 53.42 -18.98 -32.19
C LEU A 1188 53.72 -18.82 -33.69
N GLU A 1189 54.97 -18.59 -34.08
CA GLU A 1189 55.39 -18.54 -35.49
C GLU A 1189 55.05 -19.85 -36.23
N GLN A 1190 55.26 -21.00 -35.58
CA GLN A 1190 54.86 -22.31 -36.12
C GLN A 1190 53.35 -22.40 -36.36
N ALA A 1191 52.52 -21.95 -35.40
CA ALA A 1191 51.07 -21.93 -35.57
C ALA A 1191 50.65 -20.99 -36.71
N ILE A 1192 51.25 -19.80 -36.80
CA ILE A 1192 50.98 -18.83 -37.88
C ILE A 1192 51.34 -19.41 -39.25
N ASN A 1193 52.50 -20.05 -39.37
CA ASN A 1193 52.94 -20.66 -40.62
C ASN A 1193 51.99 -21.80 -41.07
N LEU A 1194 51.49 -22.59 -40.13
CA LEU A 1194 50.51 -23.65 -40.40
C LEU A 1194 49.14 -23.10 -40.81
N MET A 1195 48.72 -21.94 -40.28
CA MET A 1195 47.50 -21.24 -40.72
C MET A 1195 47.61 -20.70 -42.14
N SER A 1196 48.80 -20.28 -42.57
CA SER A 1196 49.06 -19.73 -43.91
C SER A 1196 49.48 -20.77 -44.96
N GLY A 1197 49.92 -21.96 -44.51
CA GLY A 1197 50.43 -22.99 -45.41
C GLY A 1197 49.30 -23.63 -46.20
N SER A 1198 49.21 -23.36 -47.50
CA SER A 1198 48.46 -24.24 -48.41
C SER A 1198 49.10 -25.63 -48.38
N SER A 1199 48.27 -26.64 -48.21
CA SER A 1199 48.60 -28.07 -48.31
C SER A 1199 49.63 -28.40 -49.37
#